data_AF-A0A384IT32-F1
#
_entry.id   AF-A0A384IT32-F1
#
_cell.length_a   1.000
_cell.length_b   1.000
_cell.length_c   1.000
_cell.angle_alpha   90.00
_cell.angle_beta   90.00
_cell.angle_gamma   90.00
#
_symmetry.space_group_name_H-M   'P 1'
#
loop_
_entity.id
_entity.type
_entity.pdbx_description
1 polymer ?
#
loop_
_entity_poly.entity_id
_entity_poly.type
_entity_poly.pdbx_seq_one_letter_code
_entity_poly.pdbx_strand_id
1 'polypeptide(L)'
;MRGHDWADFRPTRRLGDSDWHMWGVGLLRSAGFPASGLDLLGGPAAAAAADSGDEDAFAAAYLADSAAETRRLAALAGDEKVRTAIAWQNRTVYRVLDALAAGTGKESKRKQRERTLAMYWLRYCAKAETIGFFGPAAWMSVGRAPGSLAADHGERLVARSRTHFERWALAAVADWMAAQPGARWWFPPQLRPDVHLDGDRLLLPGGRESRLRPEDRQVLAYADGERNGAAITEALVREDGWAAEGARPRVEKILGRLLKQRVLTWDANIPVDVRAERILRRRVAAVADPEMFVRFETVLTALDRHREAIDAATTSAELAARLDELDAYFVTTTGLDASRDEGKAYAGRTLCYQDAVRDCRVEVGTDFLDGIARPLALVADAADWFGNRLVELVEAEMAGFVRAAAARRPRVTLADVWPQVLGLFWGDGARPVHTATADLARKWREVLDLDPAGTEPVGLRVADIERRARAVFATGPVAPHLALHSPDLQVVRDADGGLTTVLGELHACLATCDLPFLDWTSGAASLRDRVNEAIGAPRLVPLLPVDWKRNSGRMVPAPIGAGDRLIGFTRAPFDDRSRIDPAAAIALAERDGTVTATTPDGRVWSMAELLAVPVSIIAADAFKIGLDQPHAPRVSLDGLVLFRETWRKPAGEIPLAAKPDRAGDYLAVRRWLRASGLPDQAFVKFPQETKPSLVDFTSPTLVLSFANLVRRARRLGEDTTVILSEPLPHPRDSWFTGAEGERYVSELRLQISRKVPE
;
A
#
# COMPACT_ATOMS: atom_id res chain seq x y z
N MET A 1 18.68 -1.52 -23.34
CA MET A 1 17.23 -1.70 -23.15
C MET A 1 16.49 -0.58 -23.88
N ARG A 2 15.71 -0.88 -24.93
CA ARG A 2 14.72 0.09 -25.43
C ARG A 2 13.68 0.24 -24.31
N GLY A 3 13.49 1.46 -23.80
CA GLY A 3 12.55 1.72 -22.70
C GLY A 3 11.11 1.42 -23.12
N HIS A 4 10.22 1.27 -22.14
CA HIS A 4 8.78 1.29 -22.39
C HIS A 4 8.43 2.63 -23.05
N ASP A 5 7.54 2.63 -24.04
CA ASP A 5 7.04 3.88 -24.58
C ASP A 5 6.00 4.44 -23.60
N TRP A 6 6.45 5.41 -22.81
CA TRP A 6 5.64 6.10 -21.80
C TRP A 6 4.50 6.92 -22.41
N ALA A 7 4.47 7.13 -23.74
CA ALA A 7 3.30 7.70 -24.42
C ALA A 7 2.05 6.80 -24.32
N ASP A 8 2.23 5.51 -24.04
CA ASP A 8 1.12 4.56 -23.87
C ASP A 8 0.68 4.40 -22.42
N PHE A 9 1.20 5.20 -21.49
CA PHE A 9 0.68 5.29 -20.12
C PHE A 9 -0.62 6.10 -20.09
N ARG A 10 -1.62 5.60 -20.82
CA ARG A 10 -2.96 6.15 -21.02
C ARG A 10 -3.91 5.02 -21.45
N PRO A 11 -5.23 5.22 -21.43
CA PRO A 11 -6.18 4.27 -22.02
C PRO A 11 -5.92 4.13 -23.53
N THR A 12 -5.69 2.90 -24.01
CA THR A 12 -5.36 2.65 -25.43
C THR A 12 -6.28 1.64 -26.11
N ARG A 13 -6.87 0.69 -25.37
CA ARG A 13 -7.66 -0.41 -25.97
C ARG A 13 -8.99 -0.60 -25.27
N ARG A 14 -10.09 -0.66 -26.02
CA ARG A 14 -11.42 -0.99 -25.49
C ARG A 14 -11.47 -2.44 -25.00
N LEU A 15 -12.15 -2.70 -23.88
CA LEU A 15 -12.41 -4.05 -23.36
C LEU A 15 -13.67 -4.62 -24.03
N GLY A 16 -13.48 -5.38 -25.10
CA GLY A 16 -14.57 -5.89 -25.93
C GLY A 16 -15.44 -4.74 -26.44
N ASP A 17 -16.75 -4.89 -26.33
CA ASP A 17 -17.72 -3.85 -26.75
C ASP A 17 -18.14 -2.90 -25.61
N SER A 18 -17.45 -2.92 -24.47
CA SER A 18 -17.78 -2.11 -23.29
C SER A 18 -17.14 -0.72 -23.32
N ASP A 19 -17.58 0.21 -22.47
CA ASP A 19 -16.99 1.56 -22.40
C ASP A 19 -15.64 1.61 -21.66
N TRP A 20 -15.20 0.47 -21.14
CA TRP A 20 -13.93 0.32 -20.44
C TRP A 20 -12.75 0.25 -21.40
N HIS A 21 -11.66 0.88 -21.01
CA HIS A 21 -10.42 0.89 -21.75
C HIS A 21 -9.27 0.41 -20.87
N MET A 22 -8.50 -0.55 -21.38
CA MET A 22 -7.23 -0.99 -20.84
C MET A 22 -6.14 0.04 -21.15
N TRP A 23 -5.25 0.25 -20.19
CA TRP A 23 -4.09 1.12 -20.35
C TRP A 23 -2.93 0.38 -21.01
N GLY A 24 -2.15 1.08 -21.85
CA GLY A 24 -1.10 0.47 -22.66
C GLY A 24 0.17 0.06 -21.90
N VAL A 25 0.23 0.34 -20.60
CA VAL A 25 1.33 -0.01 -19.69
C VAL A 25 0.73 -0.55 -18.38
N GLY A 26 1.32 -1.62 -17.87
CA GLY A 26 1.01 -2.15 -16.54
C GLY A 26 2.27 -2.59 -15.80
N LEU A 27 2.11 -3.23 -14.65
CA LEU A 27 3.20 -3.63 -13.78
C LEU A 27 3.19 -5.15 -13.52
N LEU A 28 4.29 -5.82 -13.84
CA LEU A 28 4.59 -7.15 -13.31
C LEU A 28 5.18 -7.01 -11.90
N ARG A 29 4.59 -7.68 -10.93
CA ARG A 29 5.19 -7.90 -9.60
C ARG A 29 5.58 -9.37 -9.50
N SER A 30 6.77 -9.68 -9.00
CA SER A 30 7.18 -11.09 -8.84
C SER A 30 7.81 -11.34 -7.46
N ALA A 31 7.75 -12.59 -7.03
CA ALA A 31 8.65 -13.10 -6.00
C ALA A 31 10.11 -12.97 -6.47
N GLY A 32 11.05 -12.80 -5.54
CA GLY A 32 12.47 -12.81 -5.86
C GLY A 32 13.15 -14.18 -5.66
N PHE A 33 12.46 -15.13 -5.06
CA PHE A 33 12.89 -16.52 -4.95
C PHE A 33 11.93 -17.44 -5.70
N PRO A 34 12.42 -18.56 -6.26
CA PRO A 34 11.60 -19.44 -7.08
C PRO A 34 10.55 -20.19 -6.24
N ALA A 35 9.46 -20.58 -6.88
CA ALA A 35 8.36 -21.30 -6.26
C ALA A 35 8.75 -22.72 -5.83
N SER A 36 9.74 -23.34 -6.49
CA SER A 36 10.37 -24.61 -6.08
C SER A 36 11.00 -24.53 -4.69
N GLY A 37 11.35 -23.33 -4.23
CA GLY A 37 11.82 -23.12 -2.86
C GLY A 37 10.84 -23.64 -1.81
N LEU A 38 9.54 -23.68 -2.10
CA LEU A 38 8.51 -24.16 -1.19
C LEU A 38 8.69 -25.65 -0.83
N ASP A 39 9.34 -26.44 -1.69
CA ASP A 39 9.68 -27.87 -1.47
C ASP A 39 10.61 -28.11 -0.28
N LEU A 40 11.28 -27.07 0.23
CA LEU A 40 12.07 -27.16 1.46
C LEU A 40 11.22 -27.49 2.68
N LEU A 41 9.94 -27.14 2.66
CA LEU A 41 8.97 -27.39 3.72
C LEU A 41 7.97 -28.45 3.25
N GLY A 42 7.61 -29.38 4.12
CA GLY A 42 6.72 -30.49 3.82
C GLY A 42 7.18 -31.80 4.47
N GLY A 43 6.21 -32.64 4.79
CA GLY A 43 6.39 -33.92 5.48
C GLY A 43 5.38 -34.95 4.99
N PRO A 44 5.48 -35.40 3.73
CA PRO A 44 4.48 -36.29 3.13
C PRO A 44 4.41 -37.65 3.84
N ALA A 45 5.50 -38.12 4.44
CA ALA A 45 5.50 -39.39 5.17
C ALA A 45 4.72 -39.27 6.48
N ALA A 46 4.96 -38.22 7.25
CA ALA A 46 4.22 -37.92 8.49
C ALA A 46 2.74 -37.66 8.20
N ALA A 47 2.42 -36.96 7.10
CA ALA A 47 1.05 -36.76 6.64
C ALA A 47 0.39 -38.11 6.32
N ALA A 48 0.99 -38.94 5.46
CA ALA A 48 0.44 -40.24 5.07
C ALA A 48 0.24 -41.20 6.26
N ALA A 49 1.16 -41.21 7.23
CA ALA A 49 1.04 -42.04 8.43
C ALA A 49 -0.01 -41.51 9.43
N ALA A 50 -0.10 -40.18 9.63
CA ALA A 50 -1.17 -39.57 10.43
C ALA A 50 -2.56 -39.93 9.89
N ASP A 51 -2.61 -39.97 8.57
CA ASP A 51 -3.79 -40.18 7.75
C ASP A 51 -4.24 -41.65 7.69
N SER A 52 -3.33 -42.62 7.84
CA SER A 52 -3.65 -44.04 7.94
C SER A 52 -4.22 -44.43 9.31
N GLY A 53 -3.94 -43.62 10.35
CA GLY A 53 -4.35 -43.89 11.73
C GLY A 53 -3.40 -44.81 12.50
N ASP A 54 -2.24 -45.17 11.94
CA ASP A 54 -1.21 -45.96 12.62
C ASP A 54 -0.34 -45.05 13.50
N GLU A 55 -0.53 -45.12 14.82
CA GLU A 55 0.13 -44.22 15.79
C GLU A 55 1.65 -44.44 15.87
N ASP A 56 2.13 -45.68 15.77
CA ASP A 56 3.55 -46.01 15.84
C ASP A 56 4.27 -45.58 14.55
N ALA A 57 3.67 -45.87 13.39
CA ALA A 57 4.18 -45.41 12.11
C ALA A 57 4.19 -43.88 12.03
N PHE A 58 3.14 -43.23 12.56
CA PHE A 58 3.08 -41.77 12.64
C PHE A 58 4.19 -41.20 13.52
N ALA A 59 4.40 -41.73 14.73
CA ALA A 59 5.41 -41.21 15.65
C ALA A 59 6.81 -41.26 15.01
N ALA A 60 7.16 -42.37 14.36
CA ALA A 60 8.42 -42.52 13.65
C ALA A 60 8.54 -41.56 12.46
N ALA A 61 7.51 -41.47 11.61
CA ALA A 61 7.50 -40.60 10.43
C ALA A 61 7.54 -39.11 10.79
N TYR A 62 6.80 -38.69 11.82
CA TYR A 62 6.79 -37.31 12.31
C TYR A 62 8.17 -36.87 12.82
N LEU A 63 8.86 -37.74 13.57
CA LEU A 63 10.22 -37.46 14.02
C LEU A 63 11.19 -37.34 12.85
N ALA A 64 11.08 -38.24 11.86
CA ALA A 64 11.93 -38.22 10.67
C ALA A 64 11.73 -36.96 9.83
N ASP A 65 10.48 -36.60 9.51
CA ASP A 65 10.15 -35.41 8.72
C ASP A 65 10.50 -34.11 9.46
N SER A 66 10.22 -34.04 10.78
CA SER A 66 10.62 -32.89 11.60
C SER A 66 12.14 -32.71 11.64
N ALA A 67 12.90 -33.80 11.72
CA ALA A 67 14.36 -33.75 11.65
C ALA A 67 14.87 -33.37 10.25
N ALA A 68 14.21 -33.84 9.18
CA ALA A 68 14.54 -33.47 7.81
C ALA A 68 14.31 -31.97 7.54
N GLU A 69 13.15 -31.43 7.90
CA GLU A 69 12.87 -29.98 7.82
C GLU A 69 13.86 -29.16 8.65
N THR A 70 14.19 -29.62 9.87
CA THR A 70 15.17 -28.94 10.72
C THR A 70 16.52 -28.80 10.01
N ARG A 71 17.01 -29.86 9.34
CA ARG A 71 18.26 -29.83 8.58
C ARG A 71 18.18 -28.89 7.37
N ARG A 72 17.07 -28.91 6.63
CA ARG A 72 16.85 -28.02 5.47
C ARG A 72 16.81 -26.56 5.89
N LEU A 73 16.11 -26.22 6.98
CA LEU A 73 16.05 -24.88 7.54
C LEU A 73 17.39 -24.40 8.09
N ALA A 74 18.18 -25.28 8.70
CA ALA A 74 19.54 -24.95 9.13
C ALA A 74 20.45 -24.64 7.94
N ALA A 75 20.36 -25.41 6.84
CA ALA A 75 21.09 -25.12 5.60
C ALA A 75 20.64 -23.78 4.99
N LEU A 76 19.32 -23.53 4.94
CA LEU A 76 18.75 -22.27 4.44
C LEU A 76 19.20 -21.05 5.26
N ALA A 77 19.42 -21.20 6.57
CA ALA A 77 19.95 -20.13 7.42
C ALA A 77 21.40 -19.72 7.05
N GLY A 78 22.11 -20.58 6.32
CA GLY A 78 23.43 -20.29 5.73
C GLY A 78 23.38 -19.75 4.31
N ASP A 79 22.22 -19.73 3.64
CA ASP A 79 22.09 -19.25 2.26
C ASP A 79 22.29 -17.74 2.18
N GLU A 80 23.23 -17.30 1.34
CA GLU A 80 23.66 -15.91 1.30
C GLU A 80 22.58 -14.97 0.76
N LYS A 81 21.77 -15.41 -0.22
CA LYS A 81 20.66 -14.59 -0.75
C LYS A 81 19.57 -14.43 0.30
N VAL A 82 19.21 -15.50 1.02
CA VAL A 82 18.23 -15.44 2.12
C VAL A 82 18.72 -14.55 3.24
N ARG A 83 19.99 -14.69 3.64
CA ARG A 83 20.62 -13.84 4.66
C ARG A 83 20.60 -12.38 4.25
N THR A 84 20.94 -12.06 3.00
CA THR A 84 20.90 -10.69 2.45
C THR A 84 19.47 -10.12 2.48
N ALA A 85 18.48 -10.90 2.06
CA ALA A 85 17.07 -10.48 2.10
C ALA A 85 16.59 -10.20 3.54
N ILE A 86 16.96 -11.06 4.50
CA ILE A 86 16.63 -10.87 5.91
C ILE A 86 17.41 -9.69 6.51
N ALA A 87 18.66 -9.43 6.12
CA ALA A 87 19.42 -8.28 6.60
C ALA A 87 18.73 -6.95 6.23
N TRP A 88 18.23 -6.82 5.00
CA TRP A 88 17.41 -5.68 4.56
C TRP A 88 16.11 -5.52 5.36
N GLN A 89 15.45 -6.63 5.72
CA GLN A 89 14.13 -6.57 6.36
C GLN A 89 14.17 -6.52 7.88
N ASN A 90 15.06 -7.26 8.52
CA ASN A 90 15.06 -7.50 9.97
C ASN A 90 16.41 -8.00 10.48
N ARG A 91 17.27 -7.06 10.88
CA ARG A 91 18.60 -7.35 11.46
C ARG A 91 18.55 -8.20 12.74
N THR A 92 17.48 -8.10 13.54
CA THR A 92 17.31 -8.94 14.73
C THR A 92 17.13 -10.42 14.36
N VAL A 93 16.41 -10.70 13.27
CA VAL A 93 16.29 -12.07 12.74
C VAL A 93 17.59 -12.50 12.07
N TYR A 94 18.23 -11.62 11.30
CA TYR A 94 19.53 -11.88 10.68
C TYR A 94 20.57 -12.39 11.68
N ARG A 95 20.73 -11.69 12.82
CA ARG A 95 21.73 -12.02 13.87
C ARG A 95 21.52 -13.40 14.52
N VAL A 96 20.33 -13.99 14.44
CA VAL A 96 20.08 -15.32 15.02
C VAL A 96 20.17 -16.46 14.01
N LEU A 97 20.43 -16.16 12.72
CA LEU A 97 20.59 -17.16 11.67
C LEU A 97 21.82 -18.04 11.91
N ASP A 98 22.91 -17.50 12.46
CA ASP A 98 24.12 -18.28 12.73
C ASP A 98 23.86 -19.40 13.75
N ALA A 99 23.13 -19.09 14.82
CA ALA A 99 22.75 -20.08 15.82
C ALA A 99 21.80 -21.15 15.24
N LEU A 100 20.95 -20.76 14.30
CA LEU A 100 20.04 -21.67 13.59
C LEU A 100 20.82 -22.59 12.63
N ALA A 101 21.75 -22.03 11.85
CA ALA A 101 22.63 -22.78 10.95
C ALA A 101 23.51 -23.78 11.71
N ALA A 102 24.04 -23.37 12.87
CA ALA A 102 24.83 -24.25 13.75
C ALA A 102 23.99 -25.25 14.56
N GLY A 103 22.66 -25.15 14.54
CA GLY A 103 21.77 -26.05 15.30
C GLY A 103 21.84 -25.91 16.83
N THR A 104 22.38 -24.79 17.34
CA THR A 104 22.70 -24.61 18.77
C THR A 104 21.54 -24.04 19.59
N GLY A 105 21.59 -24.28 20.91
CA GLY A 105 20.65 -23.72 21.89
C GLY A 105 19.49 -24.64 22.30
N LYS A 106 18.65 -24.16 23.22
CA LYS A 106 17.48 -24.91 23.71
C LYS A 106 16.49 -25.19 22.58
N GLU A 107 15.96 -26.42 22.52
CA GLU A 107 15.08 -26.89 21.45
C GLU A 107 13.90 -25.93 21.19
N SER A 108 13.23 -25.47 22.25
CA SER A 108 12.09 -24.55 22.13
C SER A 108 12.44 -23.24 21.40
N LYS A 109 13.60 -22.65 21.72
CA LYS A 109 14.10 -21.45 21.04
C LYS A 109 14.51 -21.75 19.61
N ARG A 110 15.10 -22.92 19.34
CA ARG A 110 15.47 -23.34 17.99
C ARG A 110 14.22 -23.49 17.11
N LYS A 111 13.19 -24.19 17.58
CA LYS A 111 11.90 -24.36 16.88
C LYS A 111 11.17 -23.04 16.64
N GLN A 112 11.28 -22.08 17.56
CA GLN A 112 10.77 -20.72 17.35
C GLN A 112 11.50 -20.00 16.20
N ARG A 113 12.83 -20.13 16.12
CA ARG A 113 13.65 -19.55 15.05
C ARG A 113 13.40 -20.23 13.70
N GLU A 114 13.30 -21.56 13.68
CA GLU A 114 12.92 -22.37 12.51
C GLU A 114 11.59 -21.87 11.92
N ARG A 115 10.55 -21.72 12.76
CA ARG A 115 9.26 -21.16 12.32
C ARG A 115 9.41 -19.75 11.76
N THR A 116 10.21 -18.90 12.40
CA THR A 116 10.41 -17.52 11.95
C THR A 116 11.06 -17.51 10.56
N LEU A 117 12.10 -18.31 10.34
CA LEU A 117 12.76 -18.44 9.03
C LEU A 117 11.80 -19.02 7.99
N ALA A 118 11.03 -20.05 8.33
CA ALA A 118 10.03 -20.64 7.44
C ALA A 118 8.99 -19.61 6.98
N MET A 119 8.52 -18.72 7.86
CA MET A 119 7.58 -17.66 7.48
C MET A 119 8.19 -16.62 6.54
N TYR A 120 9.48 -16.26 6.71
CA TYR A 120 10.19 -15.41 5.73
C TYR A 120 10.35 -16.12 4.40
N TRP A 121 10.73 -17.39 4.42
CA TRP A 121 10.93 -18.20 3.23
C TRP A 121 9.65 -18.32 2.39
N LEU A 122 8.53 -18.67 3.03
CA LEU A 122 7.22 -18.69 2.40
C LEU A 122 6.87 -17.34 1.77
N ARG A 123 7.14 -16.24 2.47
CA ARG A 123 6.90 -14.89 1.94
C ARG A 123 7.74 -14.62 0.69
N TYR A 124 8.98 -15.07 0.66
CA TYR A 124 9.93 -14.82 -0.43
C TYR A 124 9.64 -15.64 -1.70
N CYS A 125 9.06 -16.84 -1.54
CA CYS A 125 8.72 -17.73 -2.65
C CYS A 125 7.26 -17.60 -3.12
N ALA A 126 6.30 -17.37 -2.19
CA ALA A 126 4.87 -17.47 -2.47
C ALA A 126 4.14 -16.13 -2.58
N LYS A 127 4.83 -14.98 -2.45
CA LYS A 127 4.19 -13.65 -2.51
C LYS A 127 4.94 -12.71 -3.46
N ALA A 128 4.21 -12.12 -4.39
CA ALA A 128 4.69 -11.06 -5.28
C ALA A 128 4.63 -9.69 -4.57
N GLU A 129 5.45 -9.48 -3.54
CA GLU A 129 5.54 -8.18 -2.87
C GLU A 129 6.60 -7.29 -3.49
N THR A 130 6.44 -5.96 -3.38
CA THR A 130 7.38 -5.02 -4.00
C THR A 130 8.39 -4.49 -2.99
N ILE A 131 9.53 -5.19 -2.87
CA ILE A 131 10.58 -4.89 -1.90
C ILE A 131 11.93 -5.52 -2.30
N GLY A 132 12.91 -4.68 -2.65
CA GLY A 132 14.26 -5.12 -3.02
C GLY A 132 14.30 -6.23 -4.08
N PHE A 133 15.43 -6.94 -4.16
CA PHE A 133 15.59 -8.04 -5.11
C PHE A 133 14.74 -9.28 -4.78
N PHE A 134 14.25 -9.41 -3.54
CA PHE A 134 13.41 -10.52 -3.08
C PHE A 134 11.91 -10.28 -3.34
N GLY A 135 11.59 -9.16 -3.98
CA GLY A 135 10.28 -8.77 -4.45
C GLY A 135 10.37 -7.69 -5.54
N PRO A 136 11.03 -7.97 -6.69
CA PRO A 136 11.25 -6.98 -7.72
C PRO A 136 10.00 -6.76 -8.57
N ALA A 137 9.94 -5.64 -9.28
CA ALA A 137 8.86 -5.33 -10.22
C ALA A 137 9.41 -4.98 -11.61
N ALA A 138 8.64 -5.20 -12.66
CA ALA A 138 8.96 -4.74 -14.01
C ALA A 138 7.73 -4.09 -14.64
N TRP A 139 7.97 -3.10 -15.49
CA TRP A 139 6.91 -2.59 -16.35
C TRP A 139 6.63 -3.57 -17.49
N MET A 140 5.37 -3.62 -17.92
CA MET A 140 4.94 -4.46 -19.03
C MET A 140 4.20 -3.63 -20.07
N SER A 141 4.37 -4.00 -21.34
CA SER A 141 3.60 -3.42 -22.44
C SER A 141 2.28 -4.17 -22.55
N VAL A 142 1.17 -3.46 -22.74
CA VAL A 142 -0.18 -4.04 -22.75
C VAL A 142 -0.90 -3.67 -24.03
N GLY A 143 -1.38 -4.68 -24.76
CA GLY A 143 -2.26 -4.54 -25.91
C GLY A 143 -1.62 -3.94 -27.18
N ARG A 144 -0.29 -3.94 -27.30
CA ARG A 144 0.42 -3.36 -28.47
C ARG A 144 0.52 -4.28 -29.68
N ALA A 145 0.58 -5.59 -29.45
CA ALA A 145 0.83 -6.59 -30.47
C ALA A 145 -0.13 -7.77 -30.34
N PRO A 146 -0.40 -8.49 -31.44
CA PRO A 146 -1.13 -9.76 -31.40
C PRO A 146 -0.38 -10.80 -30.56
N GLY A 147 -1.10 -11.82 -30.09
CA GLY A 147 -0.56 -12.89 -29.27
C GLY A 147 -1.09 -12.90 -27.83
N SER A 148 -0.64 -13.90 -27.07
CA SER A 148 -1.01 -14.12 -25.68
C SER A 148 -0.03 -13.42 -24.72
N LEU A 149 0.46 -14.09 -23.67
CA LEU A 149 1.51 -13.59 -22.78
C LEU A 149 2.90 -14.01 -23.24
N ALA A 150 3.82 -13.05 -23.34
CA ALA A 150 5.24 -13.28 -23.61
C ALA A 150 6.13 -12.66 -22.52
N ALA A 151 7.20 -13.35 -22.15
CA ALA A 151 8.19 -12.87 -21.21
C ALA A 151 9.60 -13.26 -21.66
N ASP A 152 10.46 -12.26 -21.82
CA ASP A 152 11.90 -12.43 -22.08
C ASP A 152 12.67 -12.03 -20.81
N HIS A 153 13.54 -12.91 -20.31
CA HIS A 153 14.33 -12.63 -19.11
C HIS A 153 15.75 -12.26 -19.47
N GLY A 154 16.33 -11.31 -18.74
CA GLY A 154 17.77 -11.04 -18.79
C GLY A 154 18.58 -12.10 -18.03
N GLU A 155 19.90 -11.97 -18.08
CA GLU A 155 20.83 -12.91 -17.41
C GLU A 155 20.79 -12.82 -15.88
N ARG A 156 20.23 -11.74 -15.32
CA ARG A 156 20.22 -11.46 -13.87
C ARG A 156 18.78 -11.49 -13.33
N LEU A 157 18.64 -11.47 -12.01
CA LEU A 157 17.32 -11.32 -11.37
C LEU A 157 16.81 -9.87 -11.44
N VAL A 158 17.72 -8.92 -11.23
CA VAL A 158 17.43 -7.48 -11.10
C VAL A 158 18.28 -6.73 -12.12
N ALA A 159 17.63 -5.90 -12.95
CA ALA A 159 18.31 -5.05 -13.92
C ALA A 159 18.94 -3.83 -13.25
N ARG A 160 18.18 -3.22 -12.32
CA ARG A 160 18.53 -1.99 -11.59
C ARG A 160 17.92 -2.03 -10.19
N SER A 161 18.62 -1.50 -9.21
CA SER A 161 18.10 -1.22 -7.87
C SER A 161 18.44 0.20 -7.46
N ARG A 162 17.71 0.74 -6.49
CA ARG A 162 17.97 2.05 -5.91
C ARG A 162 17.68 2.05 -4.42
N THR A 163 18.66 2.49 -3.64
CA THR A 163 18.50 2.70 -2.19
C THR A 163 18.01 4.11 -1.91
N HIS A 164 17.01 4.22 -1.05
CA HIS A 164 16.35 5.46 -0.67
C HIS A 164 16.34 5.59 0.85
N PHE A 165 16.44 6.81 1.37
CA PHE A 165 16.15 7.08 2.76
C PHE A 165 14.64 7.11 3.01
N GLU A 166 14.22 6.55 4.14
CA GLU A 166 12.86 6.68 4.60
C GLU A 166 12.55 8.15 4.94
N ARG A 167 11.35 8.62 4.60
CA ARG A 167 10.94 10.01 4.83
C ARG A 167 11.07 10.43 6.28
N TRP A 168 10.82 9.53 7.22
CA TRP A 168 10.90 9.85 8.65
C TRP A 168 12.33 10.11 9.12
N ALA A 169 13.31 9.37 8.56
CA ALA A 169 14.72 9.59 8.87
C ALA A 169 15.15 10.98 8.37
N LEU A 170 14.72 11.36 7.16
CA LEU A 170 14.94 12.69 6.62
C LEU A 170 14.24 13.79 7.44
N ALA A 171 13.05 13.52 7.99
CA ALA A 171 12.39 14.44 8.93
C ALA A 171 13.25 14.70 10.16
N ALA A 172 13.72 13.63 10.81
CA ALA A 172 14.52 13.73 12.02
C ALA A 172 15.80 14.53 11.78
N VAL A 173 16.47 14.29 10.64
CA VAL A 173 17.64 15.08 10.23
C VAL A 173 17.26 16.54 10.00
N ALA A 174 16.16 16.81 9.29
CA ALA A 174 15.68 18.17 9.04
C ALA A 174 15.27 18.92 10.32
N ASP A 175 14.62 18.22 11.27
CA ASP A 175 14.24 18.77 12.57
C ASP A 175 15.48 19.09 13.41
N TRP A 176 16.49 18.21 13.39
CA TRP A 176 17.79 18.47 14.00
C TRP A 176 18.47 19.71 13.39
N MET A 177 18.42 19.88 12.05
CA MET A 177 18.98 21.05 11.37
C MET A 177 18.24 22.33 11.81
N ALA A 178 16.90 22.31 11.78
CA ALA A 178 16.06 23.46 12.16
C ALA A 178 16.16 23.82 13.65
N ALA A 179 16.62 22.89 14.50
CA ALA A 179 16.86 23.10 15.92
C ALA A 179 18.24 23.73 16.22
N GLN A 180 19.17 23.78 15.26
CA GLN A 180 20.46 24.42 15.50
C GLN A 180 20.32 25.93 15.75
N PRO A 181 21.15 26.52 16.63
CA PRO A 181 21.07 27.95 16.93
C PRO A 181 21.11 28.81 15.66
N GLY A 182 20.10 29.67 15.48
CA GLY A 182 19.97 30.55 14.30
C GLY A 182 19.54 29.88 13.00
N ALA A 183 19.54 28.55 12.91
CA ALA A 183 19.29 27.84 11.65
C ALA A 183 17.85 27.98 11.13
N ARG A 184 16.87 28.09 12.03
CA ARG A 184 15.46 28.25 11.66
C ARG A 184 15.24 29.44 10.72
N TRP A 185 16.05 30.50 10.84
CA TRP A 185 16.00 31.67 9.95
C TRP A 185 16.14 31.31 8.46
N TRP A 186 16.86 30.24 8.15
CA TRP A 186 17.16 29.80 6.79
C TRP A 186 16.15 28.79 6.24
N PHE A 187 15.22 28.31 7.06
CA PHE A 187 14.13 27.46 6.63
C PHE A 187 12.85 28.28 6.37
N PRO A 188 11.97 27.81 5.47
CA PRO A 188 10.79 28.59 5.08
C PRO A 188 9.68 28.52 6.14
N PRO A 189 9.20 29.65 6.67
CA PRO A 189 7.93 29.64 7.37
C PRO A 189 6.79 29.40 6.37
N GLN A 190 5.77 28.64 6.78
CA GLN A 190 4.60 28.38 5.96
C GLN A 190 3.32 28.51 6.79
N LEU A 191 2.33 29.24 6.30
CA LEU A 191 0.99 29.23 6.90
C LEU A 191 0.49 27.78 7.00
N ARG A 192 0.02 27.36 8.17
CA ARG A 192 -0.41 25.97 8.37
C ARG A 192 -1.46 25.55 7.34
N PRO A 193 -1.44 24.28 6.88
CA PRO A 193 -2.41 23.78 5.90
C PRO A 193 -3.87 23.93 6.33
N ASP A 194 -4.13 23.80 7.64
CA ASP A 194 -5.48 23.88 8.22
C ASP A 194 -5.92 25.29 8.64
N VAL A 195 -5.13 26.33 8.31
CA VAL A 195 -5.44 27.73 8.61
C VAL A 195 -5.64 28.50 7.31
N HIS A 196 -6.74 29.24 7.21
CA HIS A 196 -7.04 30.11 6.07
C HIS A 196 -6.80 31.58 6.41
N LEU A 197 -6.24 32.32 5.44
CA LEU A 197 -6.09 33.77 5.51
C LEU A 197 -7.13 34.42 4.58
N ASP A 198 -8.15 35.03 5.17
CA ASP A 198 -9.20 35.78 4.48
C ASP A 198 -9.02 37.28 4.74
N GLY A 199 -8.40 37.98 3.78
CA GLY A 199 -8.07 39.40 3.93
C GLY A 199 -7.12 39.66 5.11
N ASP A 200 -7.65 40.21 6.21
CA ASP A 200 -6.93 40.47 7.47
C ASP A 200 -7.35 39.51 8.61
N ARG A 201 -8.11 38.45 8.31
CA ARG A 201 -8.60 37.48 9.27
C ARG A 201 -7.98 36.10 9.04
N LEU A 202 -7.68 35.42 10.14
CA LEU A 202 -7.36 34.00 10.14
C LEU A 202 -8.60 33.20 10.51
N LEU A 203 -8.95 32.22 9.69
CA LEU A 203 -9.91 31.18 10.02
C LEU A 203 -9.14 29.95 10.50
N LEU A 204 -9.36 29.56 11.75
CA LEU A 204 -8.71 28.42 12.38
C LEU A 204 -9.69 27.25 12.54
N PRO A 205 -9.18 26.01 12.66
CA PRO A 205 -10.03 24.86 12.98
C PRO A 205 -10.85 25.09 14.25
N GLY A 206 -12.10 24.61 14.23
CA GLY A 206 -13.07 24.78 15.31
C GLY A 206 -13.86 26.09 15.26
N GLY A 207 -13.88 26.78 14.11
CA GLY A 207 -14.65 28.01 13.91
C GLY A 207 -14.10 29.23 14.65
N ARG A 208 -12.82 29.20 15.05
CA ARG A 208 -12.17 30.33 15.70
C ARG A 208 -11.67 31.30 14.64
N GLU A 209 -11.97 32.58 14.83
CA GLU A 209 -11.46 33.67 13.99
C GLU A 209 -10.51 34.54 14.80
N SER A 210 -9.49 35.09 14.14
CA SER A 210 -8.60 36.08 14.74
C SER A 210 -8.17 37.11 13.72
N ARG A 211 -8.17 38.39 14.10
CA ARG A 211 -7.73 39.47 13.24
C ARG A 211 -6.21 39.62 13.32
N LEU A 212 -5.57 39.69 12.16
CA LEU A 212 -4.14 39.94 12.03
C LEU A 212 -3.83 41.41 12.24
N ARG A 213 -2.65 41.65 12.83
CA ARG A 213 -2.05 42.99 12.81
C ARG A 213 -1.54 43.27 11.40
N PRO A 214 -1.55 44.54 10.92
CA PRO A 214 -1.11 44.86 9.56
C PRO A 214 0.28 44.29 9.20
N GLU A 215 1.24 44.39 10.12
CA GLU A 215 2.58 43.83 9.92
C GLU A 215 2.61 42.31 9.86
N ASP A 216 1.73 41.63 10.61
CA ASP A 216 1.65 40.17 10.59
C ASP A 216 1.14 39.70 9.24
N ARG A 217 0.19 40.44 8.67
CA ARG A 217 -0.36 40.18 7.32
C ARG A 217 0.72 40.37 6.25
N GLN A 218 1.52 41.45 6.32
CA GLN A 218 2.63 41.66 5.38
C GLN A 218 3.65 40.53 5.45
N VAL A 219 4.10 40.14 6.66
CA VAL A 219 5.04 39.02 6.82
C VAL A 219 4.44 37.69 6.32
N LEU A 220 3.18 37.41 6.64
CA LEU A 220 2.50 36.19 6.20
C LEU A 220 2.31 36.12 4.68
N ALA A 221 2.17 37.25 4.00
CA ALA A 221 2.03 37.28 2.54
C ALA A 221 3.26 36.70 1.82
N TYR A 222 4.44 36.75 2.45
CA TYR A 222 5.68 36.15 1.94
C TYR A 222 6.01 34.78 2.57
N ALA A 223 5.25 34.32 3.57
CA ALA A 223 5.42 33.02 4.23
C ALA A 223 4.74 31.89 3.43
N ASP A 224 5.18 31.72 2.19
CA ASP A 224 4.63 30.81 1.17
C ASP A 224 5.11 29.34 1.31
N GLY A 225 6.06 29.08 2.20
CA GLY A 225 6.72 27.77 2.33
C GLY A 225 7.92 27.57 1.40
N GLU A 226 8.29 28.59 0.63
CA GLU A 226 9.46 28.62 -0.25
C GLU A 226 10.54 29.61 0.22
N ARG A 227 10.16 30.84 0.58
CA ARG A 227 11.08 31.88 1.05
C ARG A 227 11.51 31.62 2.49
N ASN A 228 12.81 31.73 2.77
CA ASN A 228 13.32 31.75 4.14
C ASN A 228 13.20 33.15 4.79
N GLY A 229 13.52 33.27 6.07
CA GLY A 229 13.41 34.53 6.80
C GLY A 229 14.22 35.68 6.17
N ALA A 230 15.39 35.38 5.61
CA ALA A 230 16.22 36.37 4.91
C ALA A 230 15.50 36.89 3.65
N ALA A 231 15.01 36.00 2.80
CA ALA A 231 14.27 36.36 1.59
C ALA A 231 12.97 37.12 1.88
N ILE A 232 12.26 36.75 2.96
CA ILE A 232 11.07 37.50 3.42
C ILE A 232 11.45 38.91 3.85
N THR A 233 12.54 39.05 4.61
CA THR A 233 13.02 40.36 5.07
C THR A 233 13.41 41.25 3.88
N GLU A 234 14.10 40.68 2.90
CA GLU A 234 14.52 41.40 1.70
C GLU A 234 13.33 41.87 0.87
N ALA A 235 12.30 41.03 0.70
CA ALA A 235 11.07 41.38 0.02
C ALA A 235 10.34 42.53 0.73
N LEU A 236 10.19 42.46 2.06
CA LEU A 236 9.54 43.52 2.85
C LEU A 236 10.27 44.88 2.75
N VAL A 237 11.60 44.88 2.67
CA VAL A 237 12.38 46.12 2.50
C VAL A 237 12.20 46.67 1.08
N ARG A 238 12.28 45.81 0.06
CA ARG A 238 12.28 46.23 -1.35
C ARG A 238 10.88 46.60 -1.85
N GLU A 239 9.86 45.85 -1.44
CA GLU A 239 8.51 45.89 -2.01
C GLU A 239 7.51 46.62 -1.07
N ASP A 240 7.66 46.47 0.25
CA ASP A 240 6.78 47.11 1.25
C ASP A 240 7.39 48.33 1.94
N GLY A 241 8.60 48.74 1.55
CA GLY A 241 9.26 49.95 2.06
C GLY A 241 9.65 49.88 3.54
N TRP A 242 9.85 48.68 4.09
CA TRP A 242 10.38 48.55 5.46
C TRP A 242 11.80 49.13 5.53
N ALA A 243 12.10 49.85 6.62
CA ALA A 243 13.47 50.30 6.88
C ALA A 243 14.40 49.09 7.03
N ALA A 244 15.51 49.05 6.30
CA ALA A 244 16.46 47.94 6.35
C ALA A 244 17.04 47.74 7.76
N GLU A 245 17.30 48.85 8.46
CA GLU A 245 17.73 48.83 9.85
C GLU A 245 16.63 48.28 10.76
N GLY A 246 16.92 47.20 11.49
CA GLY A 246 15.97 46.57 12.40
C GLY A 246 14.92 45.66 11.75
N ALA A 247 14.89 45.51 10.42
CA ALA A 247 13.92 44.66 9.73
C ALA A 247 14.01 43.19 10.17
N ARG A 248 15.21 42.60 10.16
CA ARG A 248 15.41 41.18 10.53
C ARG A 248 14.89 40.85 11.94
N PRO A 249 15.31 41.53 13.02
CA PRO A 249 14.78 41.26 14.36
C PRO A 249 13.27 41.42 14.47
N ARG A 250 12.68 42.36 13.71
CA ARG A 250 11.22 42.57 13.66
C ARG A 250 10.51 41.40 12.98
N VAL A 251 10.98 40.95 11.81
CA VAL A 251 10.45 39.79 11.09
C VAL A 251 10.57 38.53 11.95
N GLU A 252 11.73 38.30 12.57
CA GLU A 252 11.98 37.16 13.45
C GLU A 252 11.01 37.14 14.65
N LYS A 253 10.78 38.30 15.28
CA LYS A 253 9.80 38.46 16.36
C LYS A 253 8.37 38.14 15.90
N ILE A 254 7.99 38.57 14.69
CA ILE A 254 6.66 38.31 14.12
C ILE A 254 6.49 36.82 13.82
N LEU A 255 7.41 36.21 13.08
CA LEU A 255 7.39 34.77 12.76
C LEU A 255 7.40 33.91 14.03
N GLY A 256 8.25 34.24 15.00
CA GLY A 256 8.33 33.53 16.28
C GLY A 256 7.02 33.60 17.08
N ARG A 257 6.32 34.74 17.06
CA ARG A 257 5.00 34.86 17.69
C ARG A 257 3.92 34.07 16.94
N LEU A 258 3.87 34.16 15.61
CA LEU A 258 2.90 33.41 14.80
C LEU A 258 3.10 31.89 14.93
N LEU A 259 4.36 31.44 15.05
CA LEU A 259 4.70 30.06 15.36
C LEU A 259 4.18 29.65 16.75
N LYS A 260 4.40 30.47 17.80
CA LYS A 260 3.88 30.21 19.15
C LYS A 260 2.35 30.16 19.20
N GLN A 261 1.68 31.00 18.40
CA GLN A 261 0.23 31.00 18.21
C GLN A 261 -0.26 29.82 17.36
N ARG A 262 0.66 29.00 16.83
CA ARG A 262 0.38 27.88 15.93
C ARG A 262 -0.40 28.33 14.69
N VAL A 263 -0.03 29.46 14.09
CA VAL A 263 -0.59 29.94 12.81
C VAL A 263 0.21 29.40 11.64
N LEU A 264 1.53 29.33 11.78
CA LEU A 264 2.47 28.83 10.76
C LEU A 264 3.31 27.68 11.31
N THR A 265 3.91 26.90 10.41
CA THR A 265 5.06 26.02 10.67
C THR A 265 6.34 26.75 10.25
N TRP A 266 7.47 26.40 10.88
CA TRP A 266 8.76 27.02 10.57
C TRP A 266 9.89 26.01 10.77
N ASP A 267 9.99 25.12 9.80
CA ASP A 267 10.88 23.97 9.72
C ASP A 267 11.23 23.74 8.24
N ALA A 268 11.90 22.62 7.91
CA ALA A 268 12.29 22.35 6.52
C ALA A 268 11.11 22.12 5.56
N ASN A 269 9.90 21.87 6.09
CA ASN A 269 8.66 21.64 5.35
C ASN A 269 8.80 20.62 4.20
N ILE A 270 9.44 19.49 4.48
CA ILE A 270 9.63 18.43 3.49
C ILE A 270 8.33 17.61 3.30
N PRO A 271 7.86 17.37 2.07
CA PRO A 271 6.60 16.66 1.81
C PRO A 271 6.66 15.19 2.22
N VAL A 272 5.50 14.55 2.37
CA VAL A 272 5.38 13.11 2.70
C VAL A 272 5.40 12.25 1.44
N ASP A 273 6.50 12.33 0.67
CA ASP A 273 6.69 11.56 -0.56
C ASP A 273 8.19 11.39 -0.89
N VAL A 274 8.49 10.78 -2.05
CA VAL A 274 9.87 10.54 -2.54
C VAL A 274 10.66 11.81 -2.87
N ARG A 275 10.01 12.98 -2.96
CA ARG A 275 10.67 14.27 -3.22
C ARG A 275 11.34 14.82 -1.96
N ALA A 276 11.06 14.28 -0.78
CA ALA A 276 11.53 14.82 0.50
C ALA A 276 13.04 15.06 0.58
N GLU A 277 13.86 14.11 0.11
CA GLU A 277 15.33 14.26 0.09
C GLU A 277 15.76 15.44 -0.80
N ARG A 278 15.18 15.53 -2.01
CA ARG A 278 15.46 16.60 -2.96
C ARG A 278 15.07 17.97 -2.40
N ILE A 279 13.90 18.06 -1.75
CA ILE A 279 13.43 19.30 -1.14
C ILE A 279 14.33 19.69 0.03
N LEU A 280 14.73 18.75 0.89
CA LEU A 280 15.68 19.02 1.99
C LEU A 280 17.00 19.60 1.47
N ARG A 281 17.61 18.95 0.47
CA ARG A 281 18.86 19.39 -0.16
C ARG A 281 18.73 20.79 -0.76
N ARG A 282 17.63 21.07 -1.47
CA ARG A 282 17.34 22.40 -2.01
C ARG A 282 17.27 23.47 -0.91
N ARG A 283 16.67 23.15 0.24
CA ARG A 283 16.60 24.09 1.38
C ARG A 283 17.97 24.33 2.02
N VAL A 284 18.78 23.28 2.19
CA VAL A 284 20.15 23.41 2.71
C VAL A 284 21.01 24.25 1.75
N ALA A 285 20.89 24.06 0.44
CA ALA A 285 21.60 24.87 -0.56
C ALA A 285 21.21 26.37 -0.54
N ALA A 286 20.06 26.72 0.02
CA ALA A 286 19.61 28.11 0.16
C ALA A 286 20.05 28.78 1.47
N VAL A 287 20.82 28.09 2.32
CA VAL A 287 21.40 28.65 3.55
C VAL A 287 22.59 29.53 3.17
N ALA A 288 22.48 30.85 3.38
CA ALA A 288 23.56 31.77 3.03
C ALA A 288 24.60 31.96 4.16
N ASP A 289 24.34 31.43 5.36
CA ASP A 289 25.33 31.37 6.43
C ASP A 289 26.37 30.29 6.13
N PRO A 290 27.66 30.63 5.91
CA PRO A 290 28.66 29.67 5.45
C PRO A 290 28.93 28.53 6.44
N GLU A 291 28.92 28.82 7.74
CA GLU A 291 29.19 27.82 8.78
C GLU A 291 28.04 26.81 8.86
N MET A 292 26.80 27.29 8.87
CA MET A 292 25.61 26.44 8.86
C MET A 292 25.50 25.63 7.57
N PHE A 293 25.76 26.24 6.41
CA PHE A 293 25.76 25.55 5.13
C PHE A 293 26.75 24.38 5.14
N VAL A 294 28.02 24.63 5.50
CA VAL A 294 29.05 23.58 5.57
C VAL A 294 28.64 22.48 6.55
N ARG A 295 28.09 22.85 7.72
CA ARG A 295 27.64 21.90 8.72
C ARG A 295 26.52 20.99 8.22
N PHE A 296 25.50 21.55 7.56
CA PHE A 296 24.38 20.77 7.04
C PHE A 296 24.75 19.94 5.82
N GLU A 297 25.55 20.50 4.91
CA GLU A 297 26.04 19.79 3.74
C GLU A 297 26.95 18.61 4.13
N THR A 298 27.76 18.77 5.18
CA THR A 298 28.56 17.66 5.74
C THR A 298 27.66 16.50 6.17
N VAL A 299 26.51 16.80 6.79
CA VAL A 299 25.56 15.77 7.23
C VAL A 299 24.94 15.05 6.04
N LEU A 300 24.52 15.78 5.01
CA LEU A 300 23.93 15.21 3.80
C LEU A 300 24.95 14.39 2.99
N THR A 301 26.19 14.88 2.89
CA THR A 301 27.31 14.17 2.23
C THR A 301 27.69 12.89 2.98
N ALA A 302 27.59 12.86 4.31
CA ALA A 302 27.80 11.64 5.09
C ALA A 302 26.68 10.61 4.83
N LEU A 303 25.43 11.04 4.73
CA LEU A 303 24.32 10.17 4.32
C LEU A 303 24.58 9.58 2.92
N ASP A 304 25.03 10.39 1.96
CA ASP A 304 25.39 9.91 0.62
C ASP A 304 26.47 8.82 0.66
N ARG A 305 27.54 9.03 1.44
CA ARG A 305 28.59 8.03 1.64
C ARG A 305 28.07 6.72 2.26
N HIS A 306 27.18 6.81 3.26
CA HIS A 306 26.56 5.61 3.83
C HIS A 306 25.70 4.86 2.81
N ARG A 307 24.91 5.58 1.99
CA ARG A 307 24.13 4.96 0.91
C ARG A 307 25.03 4.27 -0.10
N GLU A 308 26.09 4.93 -0.55
CA GLU A 308 27.07 4.35 -1.49
C GLU A 308 27.74 3.09 -0.91
N ALA A 309 28.10 3.12 0.38
CA ALA A 309 28.70 1.98 1.04
C ALA A 309 27.71 0.80 1.21
N ILE A 310 26.42 1.08 1.44
CA ILE A 310 25.35 0.08 1.45
C ILE A 310 25.17 -0.52 0.04
N ASP A 311 25.13 0.32 -1.00
CA ASP A 311 24.97 -0.12 -2.39
C ASP A 311 26.17 -0.94 -2.89
N ALA A 312 27.36 -0.69 -2.36
CA ALA A 312 28.58 -1.43 -2.67
C ALA A 312 28.75 -2.74 -1.88
N ALA A 313 27.91 -3.01 -0.88
CA ALA A 313 28.01 -4.24 -0.09
C ALA A 313 27.72 -5.48 -0.95
N THR A 314 28.63 -6.46 -0.92
CA THR A 314 28.54 -7.67 -1.75
C THR A 314 28.09 -8.90 -0.97
N THR A 315 28.19 -8.85 0.35
CA THR A 315 27.75 -9.91 1.26
C THR A 315 26.71 -9.42 2.25
N SER A 316 25.95 -10.36 2.80
CA SER A 316 24.96 -10.13 3.85
C SER A 316 25.58 -9.57 5.13
N ALA A 317 26.82 -9.97 5.45
CA ALA A 317 27.57 -9.49 6.60
C ALA A 317 28.06 -8.05 6.40
N GLU A 318 28.61 -7.73 5.22
CA GLU A 318 28.95 -6.37 4.85
C GLU A 318 27.72 -5.48 4.90
N LEU A 319 26.62 -5.89 4.26
CA LEU A 319 25.36 -5.14 4.25
C LEU A 319 24.86 -4.87 5.67
N ALA A 320 24.82 -5.88 6.53
CA ALA A 320 24.39 -5.73 7.92
C ALA A 320 25.28 -4.71 8.67
N ALA A 321 26.60 -4.76 8.47
CA ALA A 321 27.52 -3.80 9.05
C ALA A 321 27.29 -2.37 8.52
N ARG A 322 27.10 -2.19 7.21
CA ARG A 322 26.85 -0.86 6.62
C ARG A 322 25.53 -0.24 7.08
N LEU A 323 24.49 -1.06 7.23
CA LEU A 323 23.24 -0.62 7.82
C LEU A 323 23.42 -0.24 9.29
N ASP A 324 24.21 -0.98 10.07
CA ASP A 324 24.50 -0.67 11.48
C ASP A 324 25.37 0.61 11.61
N GLU A 325 26.28 0.87 10.67
CA GLU A 325 27.03 2.13 10.58
C GLU A 325 26.11 3.33 10.31
N LEU A 326 25.14 3.19 9.39
CA LEU A 326 24.13 4.22 9.13
C LEU A 326 23.26 4.49 10.38
N ASP A 327 22.83 3.42 11.08
CA ASP A 327 22.09 3.54 12.35
C ASP A 327 22.90 4.34 13.38
N ALA A 328 24.17 3.99 13.59
CA ALA A 328 25.03 4.67 14.55
C ALA A 328 25.21 6.14 14.20
N TYR A 329 25.48 6.44 12.92
CA TYR A 329 25.61 7.81 12.43
C TYR A 329 24.32 8.63 12.66
N PHE A 330 23.16 8.04 12.36
CA PHE A 330 21.87 8.69 12.58
C PHE A 330 21.61 8.98 14.06
N VAL A 331 21.88 8.02 14.95
CA VAL A 331 21.71 8.17 16.40
C VAL A 331 22.65 9.25 16.92
N THR A 332 23.93 9.24 16.53
CA THR A 332 24.90 10.28 16.94
C THR A 332 24.50 11.67 16.44
N THR A 333 23.95 11.76 15.22
CA THR A 333 23.57 13.05 14.63
C THR A 333 22.30 13.61 15.26
N THR A 334 21.23 12.80 15.32
CA THR A 334 19.88 13.28 15.67
C THR A 334 19.52 13.07 17.14
N GLY A 335 20.20 12.16 17.85
CA GLY A 335 19.84 11.72 19.19
C GLY A 335 18.60 10.82 19.27
N LEU A 336 18.05 10.39 18.12
CA LEU A 336 16.86 9.52 18.05
C LEU A 336 17.24 8.08 17.72
N ASP A 337 16.38 7.14 18.09
CA ASP A 337 16.53 5.72 17.73
C ASP A 337 16.46 5.52 16.21
N ALA A 338 17.32 4.63 15.69
CA ALA A 338 17.39 4.29 14.26
C ALA A 338 16.27 3.35 13.78
N SER A 339 15.29 3.07 14.62
CA SER A 339 14.13 2.25 14.27
C SER A 339 12.86 2.74 14.95
N ARG A 340 11.71 2.49 14.33
CA ARG A 340 10.39 2.84 14.89
C ARG A 340 9.33 1.80 14.54
N ASP A 341 8.20 1.88 15.24
CA ASP A 341 6.97 1.13 14.91
C ASP A 341 7.16 -0.40 14.84
N GLU A 342 7.85 -0.97 15.82
CA GLU A 342 8.08 -2.42 15.90
C GLU A 342 6.78 -3.23 15.76
N GLY A 343 6.81 -4.25 14.91
CA GLY A 343 5.68 -5.14 14.65
C GLY A 343 4.62 -4.62 13.66
N LYS A 344 4.76 -3.40 13.10
CA LYS A 344 3.80 -2.84 12.11
C LYS A 344 4.28 -3.03 10.66
N ALA A 345 3.40 -3.53 9.79
CA ALA A 345 3.68 -3.66 8.35
C ALA A 345 3.63 -2.30 7.63
N TYR A 346 4.45 -2.12 6.58
CA TYR A 346 4.50 -0.92 5.72
C TYR A 346 4.85 0.42 6.41
N ALA A 347 5.38 0.38 7.64
CA ALA A 347 5.66 1.59 8.44
C ALA A 347 7.01 2.27 8.17
N GLY A 348 7.85 1.71 7.28
CA GLY A 348 9.24 2.17 7.07
C GLY A 348 10.05 2.09 8.36
N ARG A 349 10.35 0.86 8.82
CA ARG A 349 10.90 0.61 10.17
C ARG A 349 12.37 0.98 10.33
N THR A 350 13.13 0.92 9.24
CA THR A 350 14.57 1.21 9.15
C THR A 350 14.80 2.62 8.61
N LEU A 351 16.05 3.07 8.53
CA LEU A 351 16.39 4.40 8.01
C LEU A 351 16.36 4.49 6.48
N CYS A 352 16.48 3.35 5.80
CA CYS A 352 16.49 3.25 4.34
C CYS A 352 15.80 1.97 3.86
N TYR A 353 15.44 1.97 2.58
CA TYR A 353 14.87 0.83 1.86
C TYR A 353 15.46 0.75 0.45
N GLN A 354 15.29 -0.39 -0.21
CA GLN A 354 15.70 -0.59 -1.60
C GLN A 354 14.51 -0.99 -2.48
N ASP A 355 14.38 -0.32 -3.62
CA ASP A 355 13.50 -0.72 -4.71
C ASP A 355 14.33 -1.41 -5.81
N ALA A 356 13.75 -2.39 -6.50
CA ALA A 356 14.43 -3.17 -7.53
C ALA A 356 13.54 -3.44 -8.75
N VAL A 357 14.14 -3.29 -9.93
CA VAL A 357 13.52 -3.57 -11.22
C VAL A 357 13.94 -4.97 -11.69
N ARG A 358 12.97 -5.85 -11.92
CA ARG A 358 13.19 -7.21 -12.45
C ARG A 358 13.86 -7.11 -13.82
N ASP A 359 14.86 -7.94 -14.08
CA ASP A 359 15.51 -8.02 -15.39
C ASP A 359 14.68 -8.87 -16.35
N CYS A 360 13.57 -8.31 -16.81
CA CYS A 360 12.74 -8.94 -17.82
C CYS A 360 12.00 -7.91 -18.68
N ARG A 361 11.46 -8.39 -19.79
CA ARG A 361 10.48 -7.71 -20.62
C ARG A 361 9.23 -8.58 -20.68
N VAL A 362 8.08 -8.00 -20.36
CA VAL A 362 6.79 -8.67 -20.48
C VAL A 362 5.89 -7.93 -21.46
N GLU A 363 5.24 -8.70 -22.32
CA GLU A 363 4.26 -8.22 -23.28
C GLU A 363 2.95 -8.97 -23.07
N VAL A 364 1.90 -8.22 -22.77
CA VAL A 364 0.52 -8.70 -22.66
C VAL A 364 -0.16 -8.43 -23.99
N GLY A 365 -0.23 -9.45 -24.84
CA GLY A 365 -0.78 -9.34 -26.18
C GLY A 365 -2.30 -9.26 -26.21
N THR A 366 -2.84 -8.91 -27.38
CA THR A 366 -4.26 -8.67 -27.57
C THR A 366 -5.13 -9.91 -27.38
N ASP A 367 -4.62 -11.09 -27.76
CA ASP A 367 -5.40 -12.34 -27.71
C ASP A 367 -5.65 -12.76 -26.25
N PHE A 368 -4.67 -12.51 -25.37
CA PHE A 368 -4.85 -12.70 -23.93
C PHE A 368 -5.91 -11.74 -23.37
N LEU A 369 -5.84 -10.46 -23.74
CA LEU A 369 -6.79 -9.45 -23.27
C LEU A 369 -8.21 -9.75 -23.74
N ASP A 370 -8.38 -10.17 -24.99
CA ASP A 370 -9.70 -10.47 -25.56
C ASP A 370 -10.38 -11.64 -24.84
N GLY A 371 -9.62 -12.64 -24.40
CA GLY A 371 -10.11 -13.77 -23.61
C GLY A 371 -10.66 -13.41 -22.23
N ILE A 372 -10.26 -12.26 -21.67
CA ILE A 372 -10.69 -11.79 -20.33
C ILE A 372 -11.46 -10.46 -20.37
N ALA A 373 -11.63 -9.85 -21.54
CA ALA A 373 -12.20 -8.51 -21.68
C ALA A 373 -13.65 -8.43 -21.18
N ARG A 374 -14.51 -9.36 -21.60
CA ARG A 374 -15.93 -9.37 -21.20
C ARG A 374 -16.12 -9.65 -19.70
N PRO A 375 -15.46 -10.67 -19.10
CA PRO A 375 -15.47 -10.85 -17.65
C PRO A 375 -14.99 -9.61 -16.88
N LEU A 376 -13.87 -9.00 -17.28
CA LEU A 376 -13.33 -7.82 -16.60
C LEU A 376 -14.24 -6.61 -16.71
N ALA A 377 -14.95 -6.42 -17.84
CA ALA A 377 -15.92 -5.35 -17.98
C ALA A 377 -17.07 -5.47 -16.96
N LEU A 378 -17.58 -6.68 -16.69
CA LEU A 378 -18.60 -6.89 -15.66
C LEU A 378 -18.08 -6.58 -14.25
N VAL A 379 -16.82 -6.96 -13.97
CA VAL A 379 -16.17 -6.66 -12.70
C VAL A 379 -15.96 -5.16 -12.52
N ALA A 380 -15.62 -4.45 -13.59
CA ALA A 380 -15.46 -3.00 -13.60
C ALA A 380 -16.81 -2.28 -13.40
N ASP A 381 -17.89 -2.75 -14.03
CA ASP A 381 -19.25 -2.23 -13.80
C ASP A 381 -19.67 -2.39 -12.32
N ALA A 382 -19.35 -3.53 -11.70
CA ALA A 382 -19.58 -3.73 -10.27
C ALA A 382 -18.73 -2.80 -9.38
N ALA A 383 -17.53 -2.44 -9.81
CA ALA A 383 -16.63 -1.54 -9.10
C ALA A 383 -17.08 -0.07 -9.18
N ASP A 384 -17.57 0.37 -10.35
CA ASP A 384 -18.25 1.66 -10.53
C ASP A 384 -19.46 1.78 -9.61
N TRP A 385 -20.34 0.76 -9.63
CA TRP A 385 -21.50 0.71 -8.74
C TRP A 385 -21.08 0.80 -7.27
N PHE A 386 -20.03 0.08 -6.87
CA PHE A 386 -19.54 0.08 -5.49
C PHE A 386 -18.99 1.44 -5.06
N GLY A 387 -18.22 2.11 -5.93
CA GLY A 387 -17.72 3.47 -5.69
C GLY A 387 -18.85 4.47 -5.48
N ASN A 388 -19.83 4.48 -6.39
CA ASN A 388 -21.02 5.34 -6.25
C ASN A 388 -21.83 5.00 -5.00
N ARG A 389 -22.01 3.72 -4.68
CA ARG A 389 -22.74 3.28 -3.48
C ARG A 389 -22.08 3.79 -2.19
N LEU A 390 -20.75 3.81 -2.14
CA LEU A 390 -20.01 4.41 -1.02
C LEU A 390 -20.25 5.93 -0.93
N VAL A 391 -20.19 6.64 -2.05
CA VAL A 391 -20.48 8.08 -2.09
C VAL A 391 -21.89 8.37 -1.58
N GLU A 392 -22.91 7.67 -2.10
CA GLU A 392 -24.31 7.83 -1.69
C GLU A 392 -24.51 7.62 -0.19
N LEU A 393 -23.96 6.54 0.37
CA LEU A 393 -24.11 6.20 1.78
C LEU A 393 -23.38 7.21 2.69
N VAL A 394 -22.20 7.69 2.28
CA VAL A 394 -21.44 8.68 3.04
C VAL A 394 -22.09 10.07 2.94
N GLU A 395 -22.59 10.45 1.77
CA GLU A 395 -23.30 11.71 1.56
C GLU A 395 -24.57 11.79 2.42
N ALA A 396 -25.34 10.70 2.51
CA ALA A 396 -26.54 10.66 3.35
C ALA A 396 -26.23 10.95 4.85
N GLU A 397 -25.17 10.36 5.39
CA GLU A 397 -24.69 10.64 6.75
C GLU A 397 -24.15 12.07 6.88
N MET A 398 -23.36 12.51 5.89
CA MET A 398 -22.79 13.86 5.86
C MET A 398 -23.86 14.95 5.80
N ALA A 399 -24.95 14.74 5.07
CA ALA A 399 -26.10 15.64 5.04
C ALA A 399 -26.70 15.81 6.45
N GLY A 400 -26.79 14.73 7.22
CA GLY A 400 -27.16 14.77 8.64
C GLY A 400 -26.22 15.63 9.48
N PHE A 401 -24.90 15.45 9.30
CA PHE A 401 -23.89 16.25 10.02
C PHE A 401 -23.97 17.73 9.66
N VAL A 402 -24.16 18.06 8.38
CA VAL A 402 -24.27 19.44 7.89
C VAL A 402 -25.52 20.11 8.46
N ARG A 403 -26.70 19.45 8.43
CA ARG A 403 -27.93 19.99 9.06
C ARG A 403 -27.75 20.24 10.55
N ALA A 404 -27.12 19.31 11.26
CA ALA A 404 -26.87 19.45 12.70
C ALA A 404 -25.88 20.58 13.03
N ALA A 405 -24.91 20.85 12.15
CA ALA A 405 -23.99 21.97 12.28
C ALA A 405 -24.67 23.31 11.94
N ALA A 406 -25.50 23.35 10.89
CA ALA A 406 -26.23 24.55 10.44
C ALA A 406 -27.22 25.06 11.50
N ALA A 407 -27.78 24.17 12.32
CA ALA A 407 -28.64 24.55 13.45
C ALA A 407 -27.91 25.38 14.53
N ARG A 408 -26.57 25.37 14.54
CA ARG A 408 -25.74 26.04 15.56
C ARG A 408 -24.84 27.14 14.99
N ARG A 409 -24.67 27.18 13.66
CA ARG A 409 -23.70 28.05 13.00
C ARG A 409 -24.30 28.60 11.70
N PRO A 410 -24.12 29.90 11.41
CA PRO A 410 -24.65 30.51 10.20
C PRO A 410 -23.94 30.02 8.92
N ARG A 411 -22.68 29.58 9.05
CA ARG A 411 -21.89 28.99 7.97
C ARG A 411 -21.31 27.67 8.45
N VAL A 412 -21.54 26.61 7.67
CA VAL A 412 -20.95 25.28 7.90
C VAL A 412 -19.77 25.10 6.95
N THR A 413 -18.65 24.64 7.48
CA THR A 413 -17.44 24.37 6.73
C THR A 413 -17.09 22.89 6.77
N LEU A 414 -16.22 22.44 5.88
CA LEU A 414 -15.76 21.06 5.89
C LEU A 414 -15.15 20.69 7.25
N ALA A 415 -14.35 21.58 7.85
CA ALA A 415 -13.73 21.35 9.15
C ALA A 415 -14.74 21.05 10.29
N ASP A 416 -15.99 21.46 10.15
CA ASP A 416 -17.03 21.25 11.18
C ASP A 416 -17.57 19.81 11.22
N VAL A 417 -17.46 19.09 10.11
CA VAL A 417 -18.00 17.73 9.94
C VAL A 417 -16.94 16.71 9.57
N TRP A 418 -15.76 17.15 9.12
CA TRP A 418 -14.72 16.27 8.58
C TRP A 418 -14.28 15.13 9.50
N PRO A 419 -14.07 15.33 10.82
CA PRO A 419 -13.73 14.23 11.72
C PRO A 419 -14.80 13.12 11.73
N GLN A 420 -16.08 13.49 11.71
CA GLN A 420 -17.20 12.54 11.65
C GLN A 420 -17.24 11.82 10.30
N VAL A 421 -17.03 12.55 9.20
CA VAL A 421 -16.97 11.98 7.83
C VAL A 421 -15.81 10.98 7.70
N LEU A 422 -14.61 11.32 8.17
CA LEU A 422 -13.47 10.39 8.19
C LEU A 422 -13.76 9.15 9.06
N GLY A 423 -14.53 9.32 10.14
CA GLY A 423 -15.01 8.22 10.99
C GLY A 423 -15.92 7.21 10.27
N LEU A 424 -16.60 7.63 9.19
CA LEU A 424 -17.42 6.74 8.34
C LEU A 424 -16.57 5.82 7.44
N PHE A 425 -15.28 6.12 7.29
CA PHE A 425 -14.34 5.35 6.48
C PHE A 425 -13.41 4.49 7.35
N TRP A 426 -12.83 5.08 8.41
CA TRP A 426 -11.77 4.44 9.20
C TRP A 426 -12.06 4.34 10.70
N GLY A 427 -13.24 4.76 11.18
CA GLY A 427 -13.62 4.70 12.59
C GLY A 427 -14.61 3.58 12.90
N ASP A 428 -15.03 3.49 14.17
CA ASP A 428 -16.06 2.55 14.64
C ASP A 428 -17.43 2.77 13.96
N GLY A 429 -17.59 3.90 13.27
CA GLY A 429 -18.77 4.29 12.50
C GLY A 429 -18.73 3.89 11.03
N ALA A 430 -17.85 2.98 10.59
CA ALA A 430 -17.71 2.54 9.19
C ALA A 430 -18.90 1.73 8.61
N ARG A 431 -20.12 2.03 9.07
CA ARG A 431 -21.37 1.43 8.60
C ARG A 431 -21.56 1.58 7.08
N PRO A 432 -21.29 2.74 6.44
CA PRO A 432 -21.38 2.85 4.98
C PRO A 432 -20.53 1.81 4.25
N VAL A 433 -19.31 1.57 4.72
CA VAL A 433 -18.39 0.58 4.13
C VAL A 433 -18.93 -0.83 4.31
N HIS A 434 -19.35 -1.19 5.53
CA HIS A 434 -19.93 -2.51 5.80
C HIS A 434 -21.20 -2.78 5.00
N THR A 435 -22.09 -1.79 4.90
CA THR A 435 -23.32 -1.88 4.10
C THR A 435 -23.00 -2.05 2.62
N ALA A 436 -22.09 -1.25 2.06
CA ALA A 436 -21.69 -1.38 0.66
C ALA A 436 -21.08 -2.74 0.36
N THR A 437 -20.20 -3.27 1.23
CA THR A 437 -19.60 -4.61 1.05
C THR A 437 -20.64 -5.73 1.13
N ALA A 438 -21.61 -5.62 2.06
CA ALA A 438 -22.72 -6.59 2.15
C ALA A 438 -23.64 -6.54 0.92
N ASP A 439 -23.96 -5.33 0.44
CA ASP A 439 -24.74 -5.14 -0.80
C ASP A 439 -24.00 -5.72 -2.01
N LEU A 440 -22.68 -5.52 -2.10
CA LEU A 440 -21.84 -6.10 -3.16
C LEU A 440 -21.91 -7.63 -3.19
N ALA A 441 -21.72 -8.28 -2.03
CA ALA A 441 -21.80 -9.73 -1.92
C ALA A 441 -23.20 -10.27 -2.29
N ARG A 442 -24.25 -9.60 -1.82
CA ARG A 442 -25.65 -9.92 -2.16
C ARG A 442 -25.91 -9.80 -3.66
N LYS A 443 -25.44 -8.72 -4.30
CA LYS A 443 -25.60 -8.51 -5.74
C LYS A 443 -24.83 -9.55 -6.56
N TRP A 444 -23.61 -9.92 -6.16
CA TRP A 444 -22.91 -11.02 -6.81
C TRP A 444 -23.65 -12.35 -6.67
N ARG A 445 -24.23 -12.66 -5.51
CA ARG A 445 -25.10 -13.85 -5.36
C ARG A 445 -26.28 -13.84 -6.33
N GLU A 446 -26.96 -12.71 -6.45
CA GLU A 446 -28.07 -12.52 -7.42
C GLU A 446 -27.62 -12.70 -8.87
N VAL A 447 -26.44 -12.16 -9.22
CA VAL A 447 -25.91 -12.24 -10.60
C VAL A 447 -25.43 -13.65 -10.96
N LEU A 448 -24.81 -14.36 -10.02
CA LEU A 448 -24.28 -15.69 -10.27
C LEU A 448 -25.35 -16.78 -10.16
N ASP A 449 -26.36 -16.58 -9.30
CA ASP A 449 -27.52 -17.48 -9.17
C ASP A 449 -27.12 -18.93 -8.91
N LEU A 450 -26.18 -19.10 -7.96
CA LEU A 450 -25.61 -20.39 -7.60
C LEU A 450 -26.47 -21.11 -6.56
N ASP A 451 -26.52 -22.44 -6.66
CA ASP A 451 -27.08 -23.29 -5.61
C ASP A 451 -26.27 -23.12 -4.31
N PRO A 452 -26.87 -22.64 -3.20
CA PRO A 452 -26.18 -22.50 -1.92
C PRO A 452 -25.68 -23.84 -1.34
N ALA A 453 -26.22 -24.98 -1.78
CA ALA A 453 -25.75 -26.31 -1.39
C ALA A 453 -24.66 -26.87 -2.31
N GLY A 454 -24.37 -26.22 -3.44
CA GLY A 454 -23.38 -26.66 -4.41
C GLY A 454 -21.95 -26.50 -3.91
N THR A 455 -21.20 -27.59 -3.89
CA THR A 455 -19.79 -27.62 -3.43
C THR A 455 -18.78 -27.69 -4.57
N GLU A 456 -19.22 -27.99 -5.78
CA GLU A 456 -18.34 -28.19 -6.95
C GLU A 456 -17.94 -26.86 -7.62
N PRO A 457 -16.75 -26.78 -8.24
CA PRO A 457 -16.36 -25.64 -9.07
C PRO A 457 -17.39 -25.32 -10.17
N VAL A 458 -17.73 -24.04 -10.32
CA VAL A 458 -18.72 -23.56 -11.28
C VAL A 458 -18.05 -22.77 -12.41
N GLY A 459 -18.25 -23.20 -13.65
CA GLY A 459 -17.92 -22.42 -14.84
C GLY A 459 -19.18 -21.81 -15.46
N LEU A 460 -19.22 -20.48 -15.55
CA LEU A 460 -20.32 -19.75 -16.19
C LEU A 460 -19.81 -19.06 -17.46
N ARG A 461 -20.67 -18.95 -18.47
CA ARG A 461 -20.37 -18.11 -19.63
C ARG A 461 -20.83 -16.69 -19.36
N VAL A 462 -20.03 -15.70 -19.74
CA VAL A 462 -20.42 -14.29 -19.56
C VAL A 462 -21.73 -13.99 -20.28
N ALA A 463 -21.96 -14.57 -21.46
CA ALA A 463 -23.19 -14.39 -22.23
C ALA A 463 -24.47 -14.77 -21.48
N ASP A 464 -24.39 -15.71 -20.53
CA ASP A 464 -25.55 -16.21 -19.78
C ASP A 464 -25.93 -15.25 -18.63
N ILE A 465 -24.98 -14.49 -18.10
CA ILE A 465 -25.18 -13.62 -16.93
C ILE A 465 -25.09 -12.11 -17.24
N GLU A 466 -24.50 -11.71 -18.36
CA GLU A 466 -24.15 -10.32 -18.65
C GLU A 466 -25.34 -9.36 -18.56
N ARG A 467 -26.50 -9.73 -19.13
CA ARG A 467 -27.71 -8.90 -19.04
C ARG A 467 -28.16 -8.67 -17.60
N ARG A 468 -28.11 -9.73 -16.76
CA ARG A 468 -28.46 -9.66 -15.34
C ARG A 468 -27.42 -8.84 -14.58
N ALA A 469 -26.13 -9.08 -14.81
CA ALA A 469 -25.04 -8.33 -14.21
C ALA A 469 -25.15 -6.83 -14.49
N ARG A 470 -25.36 -6.43 -15.75
CA ARG A 470 -25.53 -5.02 -16.15
C ARG A 470 -26.76 -4.37 -15.51
N ALA A 471 -27.86 -5.10 -15.37
CA ALA A 471 -29.05 -4.59 -14.69
C ALA A 471 -28.83 -4.42 -13.18
N VAL A 472 -28.22 -5.42 -12.53
CA VAL A 472 -27.97 -5.41 -11.08
C VAL A 472 -26.94 -4.36 -10.68
N PHE A 473 -25.87 -4.20 -11.47
CA PHE A 473 -24.81 -3.22 -11.22
C PHE A 473 -24.99 -1.91 -11.99
N ALA A 474 -26.18 -1.64 -12.52
CA ALA A 474 -26.48 -0.33 -13.09
C ALA A 474 -26.28 0.76 -12.02
N THR A 475 -25.55 1.81 -12.38
CA THR A 475 -25.32 2.98 -11.53
C THR A 475 -25.39 4.26 -12.36
N GLY A 476 -25.58 5.39 -11.68
CA GLY A 476 -25.57 6.71 -12.33
C GLY A 476 -24.17 7.14 -12.79
N PRO A 477 -24.01 8.40 -13.21
CA PRO A 477 -22.70 8.95 -13.55
C PRO A 477 -21.69 8.75 -12.41
N VAL A 478 -20.47 8.36 -12.77
CA VAL A 478 -19.36 8.15 -11.82
C VAL A 478 -18.38 9.30 -11.97
N ALA A 479 -17.90 9.86 -10.86
CA ALA A 479 -16.86 10.88 -10.92
C ALA A 479 -15.61 10.33 -11.65
N PRO A 480 -14.97 11.08 -12.56
CA PRO A 480 -13.89 10.56 -13.38
C PRO A 480 -12.74 9.89 -12.61
N HIS A 481 -12.38 10.43 -11.43
CA HIS A 481 -11.34 9.87 -10.56
C HIS A 481 -11.74 8.60 -9.81
N LEU A 482 -13.03 8.23 -9.82
CA LEU A 482 -13.55 6.96 -9.30
C LEU A 482 -13.74 5.90 -10.42
N ALA A 483 -13.86 6.32 -11.67
CA ALA A 483 -14.07 5.46 -12.85
C ALA A 483 -12.76 4.85 -13.39
N LEU A 484 -11.87 4.44 -12.48
CA LEU A 484 -10.58 3.82 -12.78
C LEU A 484 -10.30 2.71 -11.77
N HIS A 485 -9.96 1.53 -12.27
CA HIS A 485 -9.72 0.35 -11.44
C HIS A 485 -8.40 -0.32 -11.84
N SER A 486 -7.76 -0.98 -10.90
CA SER A 486 -6.56 -1.78 -11.17
C SER A 486 -6.78 -3.24 -10.81
N PRO A 487 -7.07 -4.12 -11.80
CA PRO A 487 -7.13 -5.55 -11.57
C PRO A 487 -5.71 -6.13 -11.48
N ASP A 488 -5.49 -6.93 -10.45
CA ASP A 488 -4.31 -7.75 -10.25
C ASP A 488 -4.62 -9.17 -10.73
N LEU A 489 -3.98 -9.60 -11.82
CA LEU A 489 -4.21 -10.91 -12.44
C LEU A 489 -3.04 -11.84 -12.14
N GLN A 490 -3.36 -13.07 -11.75
CA GLN A 490 -2.41 -14.16 -11.69
C GLN A 490 -2.71 -15.13 -12.82
N VAL A 491 -1.69 -15.78 -13.37
CA VAL A 491 -1.87 -16.64 -14.53
C VAL A 491 -1.23 -18.00 -14.27
N VAL A 492 -2.06 -19.03 -14.44
CA VAL A 492 -1.68 -20.43 -14.45
C VAL A 492 -1.29 -20.78 -15.88
N ARG A 493 -0.18 -21.49 -16.06
CA ARG A 493 0.12 -22.16 -17.33
C ARG A 493 -0.09 -23.66 -17.18
N ASP A 494 -1.11 -24.15 -17.86
CA ASP A 494 -1.49 -25.56 -17.87
C ASP A 494 -0.44 -26.39 -18.64
N ALA A 495 -0.45 -27.72 -18.42
CA ALA A 495 0.54 -28.63 -19.00
C ALA A 495 0.49 -28.70 -20.54
N ASP A 496 -0.68 -28.45 -21.12
CA ASP A 496 -0.92 -28.36 -22.57
C ASP A 496 -0.57 -26.99 -23.17
N GLY A 497 -0.12 -26.05 -22.33
CA GLY A 497 0.21 -24.68 -22.72
C GLY A 497 -0.96 -23.70 -22.61
N GLY A 498 -2.15 -24.16 -22.22
CA GLY A 498 -3.30 -23.32 -21.90
C GLY A 498 -3.03 -22.32 -20.79
N LEU A 499 -3.77 -21.22 -20.78
CA LEU A 499 -3.67 -20.19 -19.75
C LEU A 499 -5.00 -20.03 -19.03
N THR A 500 -4.98 -20.22 -17.71
CA THR A 500 -6.09 -19.86 -16.84
C THR A 500 -5.76 -18.57 -16.10
N THR A 501 -6.62 -17.56 -16.22
CA THR A 501 -6.43 -16.27 -15.53
C THR A 501 -7.21 -16.27 -14.23
N VAL A 502 -6.58 -15.80 -13.16
CA VAL A 502 -7.20 -15.68 -11.84
C VAL A 502 -7.20 -14.23 -11.42
N LEU A 503 -8.37 -13.69 -11.10
CA LEU A 503 -8.45 -12.37 -10.49
C LEU A 503 -7.96 -12.46 -9.04
N GLY A 504 -6.75 -11.97 -8.79
CA GLY A 504 -6.14 -11.94 -7.46
C GLY A 504 -6.84 -10.93 -6.56
N GLU A 505 -6.90 -9.69 -7.03
CA GLU A 505 -7.53 -8.56 -6.35
C GLU A 505 -8.02 -7.54 -7.39
N LEU A 506 -9.03 -6.74 -7.04
CA LEU A 506 -9.39 -5.55 -7.79
C LEU A 506 -9.26 -4.34 -6.88
N HIS A 507 -8.31 -3.45 -7.17
CA HIS A 507 -8.24 -2.14 -6.54
C HIS A 507 -9.28 -1.23 -7.19
N ALA A 508 -10.50 -1.27 -6.67
CA ALA A 508 -11.60 -0.47 -7.19
C ALA A 508 -11.37 1.03 -6.92
N CYS A 509 -11.67 1.88 -7.92
CA CYS A 509 -11.58 3.33 -7.83
C CYS A 509 -10.15 3.87 -7.61
N LEU A 510 -9.11 3.07 -7.83
CA LEU A 510 -7.74 3.43 -7.52
C LEU A 510 -6.77 3.06 -8.64
N ALA A 511 -6.02 4.06 -9.11
CA ALA A 511 -4.85 3.87 -9.95
C ALA A 511 -3.70 3.36 -9.09
N THR A 512 -3.21 2.16 -9.38
CA THR A 512 -2.11 1.54 -8.62
C THR A 512 -0.79 1.50 -9.39
N CYS A 513 -0.79 1.90 -10.66
CA CYS A 513 0.40 2.02 -11.50
C CYS A 513 1.11 3.37 -11.36
N ASP A 514 0.67 4.28 -10.49
CA ASP A 514 1.28 5.59 -10.27
C ASP A 514 1.83 5.79 -8.85
N LEU A 515 2.17 4.67 -8.20
CA LEU A 515 2.78 4.69 -6.88
C LEU A 515 4.21 5.25 -6.94
N PRO A 516 4.63 6.13 -6.01
CA PRO A 516 5.89 6.88 -6.13
C PRO A 516 7.16 6.04 -6.17
N PHE A 517 7.15 4.83 -5.61
CA PHE A 517 8.31 3.93 -5.63
C PHE A 517 8.68 3.48 -7.06
N LEU A 518 7.84 3.77 -8.06
CA LEU A 518 8.12 3.50 -9.47
C LEU A 518 8.55 4.74 -10.26
N ASP A 519 8.36 5.97 -9.74
CA ASP A 519 8.64 7.20 -10.50
C ASP A 519 10.10 7.27 -10.98
N TRP A 520 11.04 6.79 -10.16
CA TRP A 520 12.46 6.80 -10.52
C TRP A 520 12.81 5.90 -11.71
N THR A 521 11.91 5.00 -12.11
CA THR A 521 12.11 4.05 -13.22
C THR A 521 11.59 4.56 -14.56
N SER A 522 10.75 5.60 -14.57
CA SER A 522 10.12 6.10 -15.80
C SER A 522 10.93 7.14 -16.54
N GLY A 523 11.85 7.84 -15.85
CA GLY A 523 12.63 8.94 -16.43
C GLY A 523 11.79 10.14 -16.87
N ALA A 524 10.49 10.17 -16.53
CA ALA A 524 9.53 11.19 -16.93
C ALA A 524 9.06 12.04 -15.73
N ALA A 525 8.18 13.02 -16.02
CA ALA A 525 7.33 13.65 -15.00
C ALA A 525 6.56 12.59 -14.18
N SER A 526 6.00 12.99 -13.03
CA SER A 526 5.32 12.07 -12.10
C SER A 526 4.30 11.19 -12.84
N LEU A 527 4.29 9.88 -12.56
CA LEU A 527 3.31 8.97 -13.15
C LEU A 527 1.87 9.39 -12.81
N ARG A 528 1.68 10.02 -11.64
CA ARG A 528 0.39 10.58 -11.23
C ARG A 528 -0.07 11.70 -12.18
N ASP A 529 0.85 12.51 -12.71
CA ASP A 529 0.50 13.56 -13.68
C ASP A 529 -0.03 12.98 -14.98
N ARG A 530 0.55 11.88 -15.44
CA ARG A 530 0.05 11.16 -16.62
C ARG A 530 -1.34 10.57 -16.38
N VAL A 531 -1.61 10.07 -15.16
CA VAL A 531 -2.96 9.63 -14.80
C VAL A 531 -3.94 10.80 -14.83
N ASN A 532 -3.56 11.93 -14.23
CA ASN A 532 -4.41 13.13 -14.21
C ASN A 532 -4.66 13.68 -15.63
N GLU A 533 -3.66 13.69 -16.51
CA GLU A 533 -3.79 14.09 -17.91
C GLU A 533 -4.76 13.18 -18.66
N ALA A 534 -4.63 11.86 -18.51
CA ALA A 534 -5.52 10.90 -19.14
C ALA A 534 -6.96 10.94 -18.61
N ILE A 535 -7.14 11.31 -17.34
CA ILE A 535 -8.48 11.53 -16.76
C ILE A 535 -9.02 12.90 -17.17
N GLY A 536 -8.20 13.92 -17.37
CA GLY A 536 -8.68 15.23 -17.83
C GLY A 536 -9.64 15.94 -16.87
N ALA A 537 -9.66 15.55 -15.59
CA ALA A 537 -10.55 16.13 -14.58
C ALA A 537 -9.79 16.66 -13.36
N PRO A 538 -10.22 17.77 -12.74
CA PRO A 538 -9.63 18.28 -11.50
C PRO A 538 -9.84 17.32 -10.32
N ARG A 539 -8.90 17.30 -9.37
CA ARG A 539 -8.92 16.41 -8.21
C ARG A 539 -8.65 17.16 -6.91
N LEU A 540 -9.43 16.85 -5.88
CA LEU A 540 -9.20 17.29 -4.51
C LEU A 540 -8.53 16.17 -3.70
N VAL A 541 -7.37 16.44 -3.11
CA VAL A 541 -6.60 15.46 -2.34
C VAL A 541 -6.48 15.89 -0.88
N PRO A 542 -7.03 15.13 0.09
CA PRO A 542 -6.83 15.41 1.51
C PRO A 542 -5.36 15.25 1.91
N LEU A 543 -4.80 16.23 2.62
CA LEU A 543 -3.47 16.13 3.21
C LEU A 543 -3.50 15.19 4.43
N LEU A 544 -3.14 13.94 4.15
CA LEU A 544 -3.16 12.83 5.09
C LEU A 544 -2.14 13.03 6.22
N PRO A 545 -2.45 12.65 7.47
CA PRO A 545 -1.53 12.75 8.59
C PRO A 545 -0.19 12.02 8.34
N VAL A 546 0.90 12.58 8.89
CA VAL A 546 2.27 12.01 8.80
C VAL A 546 2.44 10.73 9.60
N ASP A 547 1.65 10.57 10.67
CA ASP A 547 1.61 9.42 11.57
C ASP A 547 0.61 8.35 11.09
N TRP A 548 -0.10 8.61 9.99
CA TRP A 548 -0.96 7.59 9.40
C TRP A 548 -0.10 6.46 8.84
N LYS A 549 -0.27 5.25 9.38
CA LYS A 549 0.60 4.08 9.13
C LYS A 549 0.87 3.76 7.65
N ARG A 550 -0.07 4.09 6.76
CA ARG A 550 0.02 3.82 5.32
C ARG A 550 0.68 4.94 4.51
N ASN A 551 1.05 6.04 5.16
CA ASN A 551 1.61 7.24 4.55
C ASN A 551 3.12 7.35 4.86
N SER A 552 3.91 6.37 4.40
CA SER A 552 5.35 6.28 4.72
C SER A 552 6.25 7.14 3.83
N GLY A 553 5.69 7.76 2.78
CA GLY A 553 6.41 8.50 1.75
C GLY A 553 6.87 7.61 0.59
N ARG A 554 7.32 6.38 0.87
CA ARG A 554 7.53 5.34 -0.16
C ARG A 554 6.20 4.82 -0.72
N MET A 555 5.28 4.51 0.19
CA MET A 555 3.90 4.17 -0.11
C MET A 555 3.04 5.34 0.37
N VAL A 556 2.30 5.94 -0.56
CA VAL A 556 1.32 7.00 -0.27
C VAL A 556 -0.02 6.54 -0.84
N PRO A 557 -1.11 6.51 -0.04
CA PRO A 557 -2.41 6.04 -0.53
C PRO A 557 -3.02 6.97 -1.59
N ALA A 558 -2.58 8.23 -1.60
CA ALA A 558 -2.98 9.25 -2.55
C ALA A 558 -1.75 10.04 -3.02
N PRO A 559 -1.03 9.57 -4.06
CA PRO A 559 0.05 10.34 -4.69
C PRO A 559 -0.49 11.67 -5.19
N ILE A 560 0.27 12.76 -5.05
CA ILE A 560 -0.14 14.12 -5.44
C ILE A 560 0.57 14.50 -6.74
N GLY A 561 -0.20 14.73 -7.81
CA GLY A 561 0.29 15.29 -9.08
C GLY A 561 0.41 16.81 -9.03
N ALA A 562 1.01 17.44 -10.02
CA ALA A 562 1.20 18.89 -10.13
C ALA A 562 -0.11 19.67 -10.24
N GLY A 563 -1.14 19.11 -10.89
CA GLY A 563 -2.43 19.78 -11.12
C GLY A 563 -3.46 19.67 -10.00
N ASP A 564 -3.19 18.88 -8.95
CA ASP A 564 -4.18 18.64 -7.89
C ASP A 564 -4.39 19.86 -6.97
N ARG A 565 -5.59 20.00 -6.41
CA ARG A 565 -5.87 20.89 -5.27
C ARG A 565 -5.92 20.07 -3.99
N LEU A 566 -5.47 20.66 -2.87
CA LEU A 566 -5.25 19.93 -1.63
C LEU A 566 -6.18 20.40 -0.52
N ILE A 567 -6.73 19.49 0.28
CA ILE A 567 -7.55 19.83 1.44
C ILE A 567 -6.68 19.81 2.69
N GLY A 568 -6.48 20.98 3.30
CA GLY A 568 -5.74 21.13 4.56
C GLY A 568 -6.67 21.01 5.76
N PHE A 569 -6.64 19.87 6.44
CA PHE A 569 -7.41 19.63 7.69
C PHE A 569 -6.53 19.13 8.84
N THR A 570 -5.25 18.92 8.56
CA THR A 570 -4.21 18.52 9.50
C THR A 570 -3.03 19.48 9.38
N ARG A 571 -1.92 19.18 10.08
CA ARG A 571 -0.64 19.89 9.93
C ARG A 571 0.34 19.14 9.03
N ALA A 572 -0.15 18.26 8.15
CA ALA A 572 0.72 17.49 7.27
C ALA A 572 1.51 18.44 6.32
N PRO A 573 2.83 18.29 6.24
CA PRO A 573 3.67 19.20 5.48
C PRO A 573 3.48 19.02 3.97
N PHE A 574 3.49 20.13 3.24
CA PHE A 574 3.50 20.14 1.79
C PHE A 574 4.23 21.38 1.30
N ASP A 575 5.07 21.23 0.29
CA ASP A 575 6.04 22.26 -0.12
C ASP A 575 5.43 23.46 -0.86
N ASP A 576 4.17 23.38 -1.31
CA ASP A 576 3.48 24.48 -1.99
C ASP A 576 2.14 24.83 -1.31
N ARG A 577 2.13 25.94 -0.56
CA ARG A 577 0.95 26.40 0.18
C ARG A 577 -0.18 26.88 -0.73
N SER A 578 0.13 27.37 -1.93
CA SER A 578 -0.85 28.00 -2.83
C SER A 578 -1.90 26.99 -3.34
N ARG A 579 -1.56 25.70 -3.30
CA ARG A 579 -2.41 24.59 -3.72
C ARG A 579 -3.34 24.06 -2.64
N ILE A 580 -3.26 24.60 -1.42
CA ILE A 580 -3.98 24.09 -0.26
C ILE A 580 -5.19 24.97 0.07
N ASP A 581 -6.37 24.36 0.00
CA ASP A 581 -7.63 24.89 0.51
C ASP A 581 -7.87 24.33 1.92
N PRO A 582 -7.81 25.16 2.97
CA PRO A 582 -8.07 24.69 4.32
C PRO A 582 -9.52 24.24 4.47
N ALA A 583 -9.76 23.12 5.13
CA ALA A 583 -11.11 22.62 5.40
C ALA A 583 -11.97 23.65 6.16
N ALA A 584 -11.35 24.55 6.92
CA ALA A 584 -12.02 25.66 7.62
C ALA A 584 -12.57 26.75 6.67
N ALA A 585 -12.21 26.74 5.39
CA ALA A 585 -12.66 27.71 4.38
C ALA A 585 -13.53 27.09 3.27
N ILE A 586 -13.57 25.77 3.18
CA ILE A 586 -14.46 25.05 2.25
C ILE A 586 -15.87 25.07 2.84
N ALA A 587 -16.77 25.83 2.23
CA ALA A 587 -18.16 25.95 2.70
C ALA A 587 -18.99 24.74 2.26
N LEU A 588 -19.88 24.27 3.13
CA LEU A 588 -20.82 23.19 2.83
C LEU A 588 -22.25 23.73 2.78
N ALA A 589 -23.00 23.31 1.77
CA ALA A 589 -24.43 23.54 1.66
C ALA A 589 -25.15 22.22 1.46
N GLU A 590 -26.24 22.01 2.19
CA GLU A 590 -27.11 20.85 2.07
C GLU A 590 -28.50 21.30 1.61
N ARG A 591 -29.07 20.58 0.63
CA ARG A 591 -30.43 20.78 0.13
C ARG A 591 -31.01 19.43 -0.26
N ASP A 592 -32.16 19.09 0.32
CA ASP A 592 -32.92 17.87 0.00
C ASP A 592 -32.07 16.57 0.06
N GLY A 593 -31.11 16.50 1.00
CA GLY A 593 -30.21 15.36 1.17
C GLY A 593 -28.93 15.40 0.33
N THR A 594 -28.82 16.31 -0.64
CA THR A 594 -27.60 16.51 -1.43
C THR A 594 -26.70 17.56 -0.80
N VAL A 595 -25.40 17.26 -0.72
CA VAL A 595 -24.39 18.16 -0.17
C VAL A 595 -23.49 18.68 -1.30
N THR A 596 -23.12 19.95 -1.22
CA THR A 596 -22.14 20.57 -2.12
C THR A 596 -21.05 21.26 -1.30
N ALA A 597 -19.82 21.24 -1.81
CA ALA A 597 -18.68 21.93 -1.22
C ALA A 597 -18.23 23.07 -2.11
N THR A 598 -18.04 24.26 -1.53
CA THR A 598 -17.54 25.44 -2.26
C THR A 598 -16.17 25.83 -1.72
N THR A 599 -15.14 25.77 -2.57
CA THR A 599 -13.77 26.19 -2.24
C THR A 599 -13.65 27.72 -2.23
N PRO A 600 -12.60 28.30 -1.61
CA PRO A 600 -12.44 29.76 -1.48
C PRO A 600 -12.38 30.53 -2.81
N ASP A 601 -12.01 29.86 -3.91
CA ASP A 601 -12.05 30.40 -5.27
C ASP A 601 -13.46 30.46 -5.88
N GLY A 602 -14.49 30.03 -5.14
CA GLY A 602 -15.89 30.02 -5.56
C GLY A 602 -16.29 28.77 -6.34
N ARG A 603 -15.38 27.83 -6.58
CA ARG A 603 -15.70 26.60 -7.30
C ARG A 603 -16.56 25.66 -6.44
N VAL A 604 -17.61 25.11 -7.04
CA VAL A 604 -18.53 24.16 -6.42
C VAL A 604 -18.15 22.74 -6.83
N TRP A 605 -18.17 21.84 -5.86
CA TRP A 605 -17.82 20.43 -5.98
C TRP A 605 -18.97 19.56 -5.47
N SER A 606 -19.27 18.50 -6.22
CA SER A 606 -20.15 17.41 -5.77
C SER A 606 -19.49 16.58 -4.66
N MET A 607 -20.27 15.79 -3.92
CA MET A 607 -19.69 14.85 -2.95
C MET A 607 -18.86 13.76 -3.61
N ALA A 608 -19.22 13.31 -4.81
CA ALA A 608 -18.42 12.35 -5.56
C ALA A 608 -17.00 12.88 -5.86
N GLU A 609 -16.87 14.17 -6.20
CA GLU A 609 -15.56 14.79 -6.44
C GLU A 609 -14.80 15.10 -5.14
N LEU A 610 -15.48 15.62 -4.12
CA LEU A 610 -14.86 15.92 -2.81
C LEU A 610 -14.33 14.65 -2.13
N LEU A 611 -15.11 13.56 -2.20
CA LEU A 611 -14.82 12.30 -1.53
C LEU A 611 -14.05 11.32 -2.42
N ALA A 612 -13.69 11.71 -3.66
CA ALA A 612 -13.05 10.82 -4.63
C ALA A 612 -11.85 10.10 -4.01
N VAL A 613 -10.90 10.83 -3.41
CA VAL A 613 -9.69 10.22 -2.83
C VAL A 613 -9.98 9.34 -1.59
N PRO A 614 -10.74 9.79 -0.56
CA PRO A 614 -11.14 8.90 0.53
C PRO A 614 -11.85 7.62 0.06
N VAL A 615 -12.77 7.74 -0.90
CA VAL A 615 -13.49 6.60 -1.48
C VAL A 615 -12.52 5.71 -2.24
N SER A 616 -11.61 6.22 -3.06
CA SER A 616 -10.57 5.42 -3.74
C SER A 616 -9.76 4.56 -2.78
N ILE A 617 -9.28 5.16 -1.68
CA ILE A 617 -8.45 4.45 -0.69
C ILE A 617 -9.24 3.31 -0.03
N ILE A 618 -10.49 3.59 0.36
CA ILE A 618 -11.34 2.61 1.03
C ILE A 618 -11.86 1.55 0.06
N ALA A 619 -12.25 1.95 -1.15
CA ALA A 619 -12.79 1.05 -2.15
C ALA A 619 -11.75 0.00 -2.56
N ALA A 620 -10.49 0.39 -2.75
CA ALA A 620 -9.41 -0.55 -3.04
C ALA A 620 -9.23 -1.62 -1.94
N ASP A 621 -9.41 -1.26 -0.67
CA ASP A 621 -9.33 -2.21 0.44
C ASP A 621 -10.60 -3.04 0.62
N ALA A 622 -11.77 -2.41 0.54
CA ALA A 622 -13.06 -2.96 0.95
C ALA A 622 -13.77 -3.73 -0.16
N PHE A 623 -13.42 -3.44 -1.42
CA PHE A 623 -13.91 -4.21 -2.56
C PHE A 623 -13.28 -5.60 -2.51
N LYS A 624 -14.05 -6.55 -2.01
CA LYS A 624 -13.68 -7.96 -1.97
C LYS A 624 -14.70 -8.74 -2.76
N ILE A 625 -14.24 -9.26 -3.88
CA ILE A 625 -15.01 -10.20 -4.69
C ILE A 625 -14.97 -11.53 -3.94
N GLY A 626 -16.01 -11.79 -3.15
CA GLY A 626 -16.17 -13.02 -2.36
C GLY A 626 -17.65 -13.35 -2.15
N LEU A 627 -17.96 -14.65 -2.06
CA LEU A 627 -19.25 -15.11 -1.53
C LEU A 627 -19.14 -15.28 -0.01
N ASP A 628 -20.16 -14.84 0.73
CA ASP A 628 -20.23 -14.77 2.20
C ASP A 628 -20.69 -16.08 2.87
N GLN A 629 -20.36 -17.23 2.27
CA GLN A 629 -20.84 -18.55 2.69
C GLN A 629 -19.77 -19.34 3.49
N PRO A 630 -20.16 -20.32 4.34
CA PRO A 630 -19.23 -21.20 5.05
C PRO A 630 -18.28 -21.95 4.12
N HIS A 631 -18.79 -22.40 2.98
CA HIS A 631 -18.02 -22.90 1.84
C HIS A 631 -18.53 -22.17 0.60
N ALA A 632 -17.61 -21.64 -0.20
CA ALA A 632 -17.90 -21.01 -1.46
C ALA A 632 -17.10 -21.75 -2.55
N PRO A 633 -17.76 -22.32 -3.58
CA PRO A 633 -17.05 -23.02 -4.65
C PRO A 633 -16.19 -22.05 -5.46
N ARG A 634 -15.21 -22.59 -6.18
CA ARG A 634 -14.51 -21.82 -7.22
C ARG A 634 -15.52 -21.41 -8.30
N VAL A 635 -15.48 -20.15 -8.74
CA VAL A 635 -16.37 -19.66 -9.80
C VAL A 635 -15.55 -18.98 -10.88
N SER A 636 -15.73 -19.43 -12.11
CA SER A 636 -15.06 -18.90 -13.31
C SER A 636 -16.08 -18.31 -14.28
N LEU A 637 -15.73 -17.19 -14.89
CA LEU A 637 -16.47 -16.54 -15.97
C LEU A 637 -15.63 -16.63 -17.25
N ASP A 638 -16.07 -17.45 -18.21
CA ASP A 638 -15.27 -17.84 -19.37
C ASP A 638 -13.84 -18.29 -18.93
N GLY A 639 -12.78 -17.60 -19.35
CA GLY A 639 -11.38 -17.91 -18.99
C GLY A 639 -10.86 -17.23 -17.73
N LEU A 640 -11.71 -16.53 -16.96
CA LEU A 640 -11.34 -15.79 -15.75
C LEU A 640 -11.92 -16.44 -14.49
N VAL A 641 -11.07 -16.94 -13.60
CA VAL A 641 -11.46 -17.33 -12.25
C VAL A 641 -11.76 -16.05 -11.46
N LEU A 642 -13.04 -15.83 -11.17
CA LEU A 642 -13.54 -14.67 -10.45
C LEU A 642 -13.46 -14.87 -8.94
N PHE A 643 -13.74 -16.09 -8.48
CA PHE A 643 -13.67 -16.48 -7.07
C PHE A 643 -12.89 -17.78 -6.94
N ARG A 644 -11.93 -17.79 -6.02
CA ARG A 644 -11.29 -19.03 -5.56
C ARG A 644 -12.22 -19.76 -4.61
N GLU A 645 -12.12 -21.08 -4.60
CA GLU A 645 -12.72 -21.89 -3.56
C GLU A 645 -12.25 -21.43 -2.19
N THR A 646 -13.20 -21.25 -1.28
CA THR A 646 -12.97 -20.63 0.03
C THR A 646 -13.78 -21.33 1.10
N TRP A 647 -13.15 -21.64 2.23
CA TRP A 647 -13.77 -22.20 3.43
C TRP A 647 -13.63 -21.21 4.58
N ARG A 648 -14.71 -21.02 5.34
CA ARG A 648 -14.77 -20.18 6.53
C ARG A 648 -15.11 -21.08 7.71
N LYS A 649 -14.18 -21.19 8.65
CA LYS A 649 -14.28 -22.07 9.82
C LYS A 649 -14.15 -21.27 11.11
N PRO A 650 -15.07 -21.38 12.07
CA PRO A 650 -14.84 -20.91 13.44
C PRO A 650 -13.56 -21.49 14.01
N ALA A 651 -12.79 -20.67 14.73
CA ALA A 651 -11.55 -21.12 15.36
C ALA A 651 -11.77 -22.25 16.38
N GLY A 652 -12.95 -22.31 17.00
CA GLY A 652 -13.35 -23.35 17.95
C GLY A 652 -13.64 -24.71 17.32
N GLU A 653 -13.92 -24.79 16.00
CA GLU A 653 -14.10 -26.05 15.28
C GLU A 653 -12.79 -26.81 15.03
N ILE A 654 -11.65 -26.15 15.24
CA ILE A 654 -10.32 -26.74 15.02
C ILE A 654 -9.89 -27.43 16.34
N PRO A 655 -9.84 -28.78 16.38
CA PRO A 655 -9.85 -29.57 17.62
C PRO A 655 -8.46 -29.64 18.29
N LEU A 656 -7.93 -28.49 18.70
CA LEU A 656 -6.64 -28.38 19.39
C LEU A 656 -6.80 -28.47 20.91
N ALA A 657 -5.94 -29.26 21.55
CA ALA A 657 -5.83 -29.29 23.00
C ALA A 657 -5.36 -27.94 23.56
N ALA A 658 -5.80 -27.60 24.78
CA ALA A 658 -5.42 -26.37 25.46
C ALA A 658 -3.90 -26.31 25.73
N LYS A 659 -3.32 -27.44 26.17
CA LYS A 659 -1.87 -27.59 26.34
C LYS A 659 -1.23 -27.93 24.99
N PRO A 660 -0.23 -27.15 24.51
CA PRO A 660 0.45 -27.46 23.26
C PRO A 660 1.20 -28.80 23.33
N ASP A 661 0.97 -29.64 22.33
CA ASP A 661 1.74 -30.85 22.05
C ASP A 661 1.98 -30.92 20.54
N ARG A 662 3.23 -30.92 20.09
CA ARG A 662 3.56 -30.74 18.67
C ARG A 662 3.05 -31.90 17.80
N ALA A 663 3.21 -33.14 18.27
CA ALA A 663 2.80 -34.32 17.52
C ALA A 663 1.27 -34.50 17.59
N GLY A 664 0.68 -34.33 18.78
CA GLY A 664 -0.78 -34.35 18.96
C GLY A 664 -1.50 -33.23 18.19
N ASP A 665 -0.95 -32.01 18.18
CA ASP A 665 -1.49 -30.89 17.39
C ASP A 665 -1.44 -31.21 15.89
N TYR A 666 -0.34 -31.84 15.43
CA TYR A 666 -0.21 -32.26 14.04
C TYR A 666 -1.30 -33.26 13.65
N LEU A 667 -1.47 -34.34 14.43
CA LEU A 667 -2.54 -35.32 14.23
C LEU A 667 -3.93 -34.68 14.24
N ALA A 668 -4.20 -33.79 15.20
CA ALA A 668 -5.48 -33.11 15.31
C ALA A 668 -5.79 -32.26 14.07
N VAL A 669 -4.81 -31.52 13.56
CA VAL A 669 -4.96 -30.72 12.34
C VAL A 669 -5.17 -31.61 11.12
N ARG A 670 -4.41 -32.70 10.96
CA ARG A 670 -4.58 -33.66 9.85
C ARG A 670 -5.98 -34.29 9.84
N ARG A 671 -6.46 -34.76 10.99
CA ARG A 671 -7.81 -35.31 11.14
C ARG A 671 -8.88 -34.28 10.80
N TRP A 672 -8.70 -33.04 11.25
CA TRP A 672 -9.62 -31.94 10.97
C TRP A 672 -9.68 -31.58 9.48
N LEU A 673 -8.55 -31.53 8.78
CA LEU A 673 -8.51 -31.27 7.34
C LEU A 673 -9.30 -32.32 6.57
N ARG A 674 -9.04 -33.61 6.86
CA ARG A 674 -9.76 -34.73 6.22
C ARG A 674 -11.26 -34.69 6.49
N ALA A 675 -11.66 -34.51 7.75
CA ALA A 675 -13.07 -34.42 8.12
C ALA A 675 -13.78 -33.21 7.48
N SER A 676 -13.02 -32.16 7.16
CA SER A 676 -13.54 -30.93 6.54
C SER A 676 -13.42 -30.90 5.01
N GLY A 677 -12.85 -31.93 4.38
CA GLY A 677 -12.59 -31.94 2.93
C GLY A 677 -11.61 -30.87 2.44
N LEU A 678 -10.69 -30.43 3.31
CA LEU A 678 -9.74 -29.36 2.99
C LEU A 678 -8.48 -29.89 2.30
N PRO A 679 -7.87 -29.13 1.38
CA PRO A 679 -6.63 -29.52 0.71
C PRO A 679 -5.42 -29.51 1.66
N ASP A 680 -4.37 -30.25 1.30
CA ASP A 680 -3.09 -30.28 2.03
C ASP A 680 -2.37 -28.94 2.04
N GLN A 681 -2.70 -28.04 1.12
CA GLN A 681 -2.15 -26.69 1.05
C GLN A 681 -3.28 -25.69 0.88
N ALA A 682 -3.23 -24.61 1.66
CA ALA A 682 -4.20 -23.52 1.54
C ALA A 682 -3.57 -22.18 1.93
N PHE A 683 -4.10 -21.09 1.37
CA PHE A 683 -3.88 -19.75 1.90
C PHE A 683 -4.79 -19.52 3.10
N VAL A 684 -4.21 -19.34 4.28
CA VAL A 684 -4.95 -19.15 5.53
C VAL A 684 -4.87 -17.69 5.98
N LYS A 685 -6.03 -17.09 6.28
CA LYS A 685 -6.16 -15.74 6.83
C LYS A 685 -6.86 -15.78 8.18
N PHE A 686 -6.15 -15.33 9.21
CA PHE A 686 -6.70 -15.03 10.52
C PHE A 686 -7.05 -13.54 10.63
N PRO A 687 -8.04 -13.12 11.44
CA PRO A 687 -8.43 -11.71 11.54
C PRO A 687 -7.33 -10.77 12.01
N GLN A 688 -6.37 -11.28 12.79
CA GLN A 688 -5.24 -10.50 13.33
C GLN A 688 -4.09 -10.36 12.32
N GLU A 689 -4.10 -11.13 11.23
CA GLU A 689 -3.07 -11.10 10.21
C GLU A 689 -3.46 -10.16 9.08
N THR A 690 -2.53 -9.31 8.65
CA THR A 690 -2.80 -8.33 7.58
C THR A 690 -3.03 -9.01 6.22
N LYS A 691 -2.35 -10.13 5.97
CA LYS A 691 -2.40 -10.88 4.70
C LYS A 691 -2.51 -12.38 4.95
N PRO A 692 -3.16 -13.14 4.05
CA PRO A 692 -3.12 -14.59 4.09
C PRO A 692 -1.68 -15.11 4.00
N SER A 693 -1.43 -16.29 4.56
CA SER A 693 -0.18 -17.01 4.42
C SER A 693 -0.44 -18.41 3.87
N LEU A 694 0.41 -18.86 2.95
CA LEU A 694 0.38 -20.24 2.49
C LEU A 694 0.75 -21.16 3.65
N VAL A 695 -0.03 -22.20 3.88
CA VAL A 695 0.25 -23.25 4.85
C VAL A 695 0.26 -24.57 4.09
N ASP A 696 1.39 -25.26 4.15
CA ASP A 696 1.48 -26.67 3.79
C ASP A 696 1.23 -27.50 5.06
N PHE A 697 0.09 -28.17 5.11
CA PHE A 697 -0.34 -28.96 6.25
C PHE A 697 0.33 -30.33 6.34
N THR A 698 1.24 -30.65 5.42
CA THR A 698 2.17 -31.77 5.57
C THR A 698 3.43 -31.36 6.36
N SER A 699 3.72 -30.06 6.48
CA SER A 699 4.91 -29.56 7.18
C SER A 699 4.72 -29.53 8.71
N PRO A 700 5.52 -30.29 9.49
CA PRO A 700 5.51 -30.18 10.95
C PRO A 700 5.72 -28.74 11.47
N THR A 701 6.60 -27.98 10.81
CA THR A 701 6.91 -26.60 11.19
C THR A 701 5.74 -25.65 10.95
N LEU A 702 5.08 -25.75 9.80
CA LEU A 702 3.97 -24.86 9.46
C LEU A 702 2.69 -25.22 10.21
N VAL A 703 2.42 -26.50 10.45
CA VAL A 703 1.30 -26.94 11.29
C VAL A 703 1.46 -26.43 12.73
N LEU A 704 2.67 -26.43 13.28
CA LEU A 704 2.93 -25.79 14.57
C LEU A 704 2.65 -24.28 14.54
N SER A 705 2.99 -23.58 13.45
CA SER A 705 2.66 -22.16 13.28
C SER A 705 1.15 -21.93 13.26
N PHE A 706 0.43 -22.71 12.45
CA PHE A 706 -1.02 -22.69 12.32
C PHE A 706 -1.70 -22.94 13.67
N ALA A 707 -1.31 -24.01 14.40
CA ALA A 707 -1.90 -24.35 15.69
C ALA A 707 -1.75 -23.23 16.74
N ASN A 708 -0.63 -22.50 16.71
CA ASN A 708 -0.43 -21.33 17.59
C ASN A 708 -1.33 -20.14 17.21
N LEU A 709 -1.55 -19.91 15.92
CA LEU A 709 -2.45 -18.87 15.42
C LEU A 709 -3.92 -19.20 15.73
N VAL A 710 -4.34 -20.46 15.58
CA VAL A 710 -5.67 -20.93 15.99
C VAL A 710 -5.91 -20.67 17.47
N ARG A 711 -4.98 -21.08 18.35
CA ARG A 711 -5.10 -20.78 19.79
C ARG A 711 -5.15 -19.29 20.09
N ARG A 712 -4.48 -18.44 19.30
CA ARG A 712 -4.57 -16.98 19.44
C ARG A 712 -5.94 -16.46 18.99
N ALA A 713 -6.50 -17.00 17.92
CA ALA A 713 -7.84 -16.66 17.44
C ALA A 713 -8.91 -17.04 18.46
N ARG A 714 -8.83 -18.25 19.05
CA ARG A 714 -9.76 -18.70 20.10
C ARG A 714 -9.75 -17.81 21.35
N ARG A 715 -8.62 -17.16 21.67
CA ARG A 715 -8.55 -16.15 22.75
C ARG A 715 -9.32 -14.87 22.45
N LEU A 716 -9.60 -14.56 21.18
CA LEU A 716 -10.51 -13.46 20.83
C LEU A 716 -11.98 -13.89 20.86
N GLY A 717 -12.24 -15.17 20.58
CA GLY A 717 -13.56 -15.80 20.65
C GLY A 717 -13.56 -17.11 19.87
N GLU A 718 -14.36 -18.09 20.31
CA GLU A 718 -14.45 -19.39 19.63
C GLU A 718 -15.06 -19.26 18.22
N ASP A 719 -15.96 -18.30 18.02
CA ASP A 719 -16.59 -17.99 16.72
C ASP A 719 -15.71 -17.15 15.79
N THR A 720 -14.47 -16.84 16.19
CA THR A 720 -13.54 -16.07 15.35
C THR A 720 -13.31 -16.80 14.03
N THR A 721 -13.71 -16.19 12.92
CA THR A 721 -13.62 -16.83 11.59
C THR A 721 -12.18 -16.93 11.10
N VAL A 722 -11.76 -18.15 10.76
CA VAL A 722 -10.54 -18.45 10.00
C VAL A 722 -10.94 -18.71 8.55
N ILE A 723 -10.33 -18.00 7.61
CA ILE A 723 -10.61 -18.13 6.18
C ILE A 723 -9.48 -18.93 5.54
N LEU A 724 -9.83 -20.00 4.84
CA LEU A 724 -8.93 -20.78 4.00
C LEU A 724 -9.35 -20.60 2.55
N SER A 725 -8.39 -20.44 1.65
CA SER A 725 -8.64 -20.41 0.20
C SER A 725 -7.67 -21.36 -0.49
N GLU A 726 -8.13 -21.99 -1.55
CA GLU A 726 -7.31 -22.86 -2.36
C GLU A 726 -6.07 -22.13 -2.92
N PRO A 727 -4.94 -22.84 -3.10
CA PRO A 727 -3.74 -22.26 -3.69
C PRO A 727 -3.90 -22.25 -5.23
N LEU A 728 -4.59 -21.25 -5.77
CA LEU A 728 -4.76 -21.08 -7.22
C LEU A 728 -4.28 -19.69 -7.71
N PRO A 729 -3.32 -19.57 -8.65
CA PRO A 729 -2.39 -20.61 -9.06
C PRO A 729 -1.73 -21.25 -7.84
N HIS A 730 -1.51 -22.56 -7.93
CA HIS A 730 -0.54 -23.15 -7.03
C HIS A 730 0.82 -22.54 -7.41
N PRO A 731 1.70 -22.16 -6.47
CA PRO A 731 2.92 -21.44 -6.80
C PRO A 731 3.76 -22.09 -7.91
N ARG A 732 3.78 -23.42 -8.00
CA ARG A 732 4.47 -24.18 -9.06
C ARG A 732 3.84 -24.06 -10.45
N ASP A 733 2.58 -23.65 -10.55
CA ASP A 733 1.86 -23.55 -11.83
C ASP A 733 1.93 -22.13 -12.41
N SER A 734 2.67 -21.23 -11.73
CA SER A 734 2.90 -19.87 -12.17
C SER A 734 3.48 -19.83 -13.59
N TRP A 735 2.91 -18.98 -14.44
CA TRP A 735 3.32 -18.85 -15.84
C TRP A 735 4.72 -18.24 -16.04
N PHE A 736 5.16 -17.38 -15.12
CA PHE A 736 6.37 -16.57 -15.24
C PHE A 736 7.60 -17.35 -14.79
N THR A 737 8.60 -17.42 -15.67
CA THR A 737 9.87 -18.13 -15.44
C THR A 737 11.02 -17.16 -15.17
N GLY A 738 12.19 -17.66 -14.80
CA GLY A 738 13.46 -16.91 -14.81
C GLY A 738 14.42 -17.46 -15.86
N ALA A 739 15.64 -16.91 -15.92
CA ALA A 739 16.69 -17.34 -16.85
C ALA A 739 17.06 -18.83 -16.70
N GLU A 740 16.93 -19.37 -15.50
CA GLU A 740 17.22 -20.78 -15.19
C GLU A 740 16.02 -21.72 -15.42
N GLY A 741 14.92 -21.22 -15.97
CA GLY A 741 13.68 -22.00 -16.19
C GLY A 741 12.81 -22.18 -14.94
N GLU A 742 13.30 -21.79 -13.77
CA GLU A 742 12.53 -21.78 -12.52
C GLU A 742 11.30 -20.88 -12.58
N ARG A 743 10.21 -21.30 -11.95
CA ARG A 743 8.95 -20.54 -11.92
C ARG A 743 8.89 -19.62 -10.71
N TYR A 744 8.31 -18.44 -10.88
CA TYR A 744 8.15 -17.45 -9.84
C TYR A 744 6.68 -17.05 -9.72
N VAL A 745 6.20 -16.96 -8.49
CA VAL A 745 4.90 -16.32 -8.23
C VAL A 745 4.95 -14.90 -8.77
N SER A 746 3.96 -14.55 -9.58
CA SER A 746 3.88 -13.26 -10.23
C SER A 746 2.43 -12.78 -10.35
N GLU A 747 2.29 -11.46 -10.47
CA GLU A 747 1.02 -10.77 -10.58
C GLU A 747 1.14 -9.68 -11.65
N LEU A 748 0.20 -9.70 -12.59
CA LEU A 748 0.03 -8.70 -13.64
C LEU A 748 -0.94 -7.64 -13.13
N ARG A 749 -0.40 -6.52 -12.68
CA ARG A 749 -1.18 -5.36 -12.27
C ARG A 749 -1.50 -4.49 -13.48
N LEU A 750 -2.77 -4.45 -13.83
CA LEU A 750 -3.29 -3.68 -14.96
C LEU A 750 -4.01 -2.42 -14.47
N GLN A 751 -4.37 -1.57 -15.42
CA GLN A 751 -5.18 -0.38 -15.16
C GLN A 751 -6.25 -0.28 -16.23
N ILE A 752 -7.49 -0.07 -15.80
CA ILE A 752 -8.64 0.10 -16.66
C ILE A 752 -9.38 1.36 -16.22
N SER A 753 -9.93 2.11 -17.18
CA SER A 753 -10.76 3.26 -16.88
C SER A 753 -11.84 3.42 -17.94
N ARG A 754 -12.89 4.19 -17.66
CA ARG A 754 -13.74 4.70 -18.74
C ARG A 754 -12.91 5.66 -19.62
N LYS A 755 -13.27 5.78 -20.91
CA LYS A 755 -12.75 6.89 -21.71
C LYS A 755 -13.35 8.17 -21.10
N VAL A 756 -12.52 8.99 -20.46
CA VAL A 756 -12.98 10.28 -19.95
C VAL A 756 -13.18 11.21 -21.17
N PRO A 757 -14.19 12.10 -21.17
CA PRO A 757 -14.59 12.82 -22.40
C PRO A 757 -13.42 13.56 -23.05
N GLU A 758 -13.47 13.65 -24.39
CA GLU A 758 -12.72 14.67 -25.15
C GLU A 758 -13.20 16.08 -24.83
#